data_AF-A0A1B0BJ20-F1
#
_entry.id   AF-A0A1B0BJ20-F1
#
_cell.length_a   1.000
_cell.length_b   1.000
_cell.length_c   1.000
_cell.angle_alpha   90.00
_cell.angle_beta   90.00
_cell.angle_gamma   90.00
#
_symmetry.space_group_name_H-M   'P 1'
#
loop_
_entity.id
_entity.type
_entity.pdbx_description
1 polymer ?
#
loop_
_entity_poly.entity_id
_entity_poly.type
_entity_poly.pdbx_seq_one_letter_code
_entity_poly.pdbx_strand_id
1 'polypeptide(L)'
;MKILSIDDILPKLPNSQLKDIGILVLSFKTRAVQFVTYLMSVRRHSRPFVVELQRNCQRDMAGMLRLNAFGHATKLVSQMRNYASQAINQMLQLQHTEVCADPPSRGVIFGVYADENDKTDTGILTAAGWKYNVQRTGGRMIEILRMSGPMPKAGESRLFFGQETEKIPYYSAVAIVGLGKECLGYNPYEVLDEQKETIRRSVAKACMDLALLDTTRIEVDNCGHAESAGEGAALGVWCYQELREKKNRIAMPAIDLYTTKDDLCDIEGWRIGVQKAAAQNLTRQLQEMPANILTPTAFAQNVVEVLCKSGVNVEVKVEGWAESQLMNAFLSVGKASCEPPIFLELSYYGTSAEERPIVLIGQGITYDCGGLCLNPMEKLYVMRADMTGAAVVVATCRAVAALRLPVNIRGLIPLCENVMGCNSFRSGDTVKCMNGKHIKIQGTDYEDILVLADALSYAQNFCPKCIVDVGTPSWDMRNTLGEAACGVFTNSEILWQQIKHASMHTGDRVWRMPLWDYYTKQVTSGMSADVQNIGIGRGGKPCKAAAFLREFVPCGQWMHIDATSVIFTKGSHFEYLRAGMAGRPTRTVIEFIAQTICKDTAPKMPKKEKRYVVPFKRLENVIHVHMPEHDNTMDKLSKTTVSRSSAYLSTVLSDPVSGYPYILKSSSKKEQITALLGMRKCSSIYALLMATTQLISTQSIRSISKQFYTFLITCGYRAMPLYMC
;
A
#
# COMPACT_ATOMS: atom_id res chain seq x y z
N MET A 1 20.55 35.15 21.47
CA MET A 1 19.46 36.11 21.73
C MET A 1 20.06 37.37 22.33
N LYS A 2 19.90 38.53 21.67
CA LYS A 2 19.92 39.83 22.36
C LYS A 2 18.69 39.88 23.25
N ILE A 3 18.87 40.16 24.54
CA ILE A 3 17.78 40.35 25.49
C ILE A 3 17.42 41.83 25.45
N LEU A 4 16.20 42.14 25.02
CA LEU A 4 15.57 43.43 25.28
C LEU A 4 14.86 43.34 26.63
N SER A 5 15.01 44.39 27.44
CA SER A 5 14.45 44.50 28.79
C SER A 5 12.92 44.68 28.72
N ILE A 6 12.24 44.14 29.73
CA ILE A 6 10.78 44.12 29.92
C ILE A 6 10.27 45.43 30.56
N ASP A 7 11.16 46.41 30.79
CA ASP A 7 10.82 47.62 31.56
C ASP A 7 10.04 48.68 30.75
N ASP A 8 9.89 48.49 29.42
CA ASP A 8 9.30 49.50 28.53
C ASP A 8 7.78 49.32 28.26
N ILE A 9 7.09 48.33 28.84
CA ILE A 9 5.66 48.05 28.51
C ILE A 9 4.73 47.97 29.74
N LEU A 10 4.99 48.75 30.79
CA LEU A 10 4.07 48.84 31.94
C LEU A 10 3.87 50.30 32.38
N PRO A 11 3.13 51.10 31.59
CA PRO A 11 1.92 51.65 32.18
C PRO A 11 0.83 51.93 31.15
N LYS A 12 -0.17 51.04 31.03
CA LYS A 12 -1.52 51.29 30.51
C LYS A 12 -2.29 49.97 30.53
N LEU A 13 -2.93 49.61 31.65
CA LEU A 13 -4.05 48.66 31.70
C LEU A 13 -4.78 48.75 33.07
N PRO A 14 -6.12 48.66 33.14
CA PRO A 14 -6.91 48.89 34.36
C PRO A 14 -6.94 47.71 35.35
N ASN A 15 -7.23 48.03 36.61
CA ASN A 15 -7.08 47.22 37.83
C ASN A 15 -7.95 45.95 38.01
N SER A 16 -8.49 45.34 36.95
CA SER A 16 -9.33 44.12 37.07
C SER A 16 -8.72 42.84 36.47
N GLN A 17 -7.49 42.86 35.97
CA GLN A 17 -6.80 41.64 35.45
C GLN A 17 -5.43 41.33 36.09
N LEU A 18 -5.13 41.90 37.26
CA LEU A 18 -3.84 41.68 37.95
C LEU A 18 -3.80 40.44 38.88
N LYS A 19 -4.88 39.68 39.01
CA LYS A 19 -4.89 38.46 39.86
C LYS A 19 -4.51 37.16 39.13
N ASP A 20 -4.68 37.07 37.82
CA ASP A 20 -4.41 35.82 37.09
C ASP A 20 -3.03 35.76 36.41
N ILE A 21 -2.33 36.89 36.30
CA ILE A 21 -0.94 36.93 35.79
C ILE A 21 0.08 36.59 36.89
N GLY A 22 -0.27 36.79 38.16
CA GLY A 22 0.57 36.42 39.31
C GLY A 22 0.76 34.90 39.47
N ILE A 23 -0.20 34.09 39.01
CA ILE A 23 -0.16 32.63 39.14
C ILE A 23 0.63 31.99 37.99
N LEU A 24 0.63 32.60 36.80
CA LEU A 24 1.38 32.08 35.65
C LEU A 24 2.90 32.35 35.75
N VAL A 25 3.29 33.51 36.31
CA VAL A 25 4.70 33.89 36.47
C VAL A 25 5.39 33.13 37.63
N LEU A 26 4.62 32.71 38.64
CA LEU A 26 5.12 31.82 39.70
C LEU A 26 5.34 30.39 39.19
N SER A 27 4.45 29.84 38.36
CA SER A 27 4.58 28.47 37.82
C SER A 27 5.77 28.28 36.86
N PHE A 28 6.11 29.31 36.08
CA PHE A 28 7.29 29.27 35.19
C PHE A 28 8.62 29.41 35.94
N LYS A 29 8.67 30.19 37.04
CA LYS A 29 9.87 30.30 37.90
C LYS A 29 10.16 29.00 38.67
N THR A 30 9.15 28.26 39.11
CA THR A 30 9.37 27.00 39.86
C THR A 30 9.89 25.86 38.97
N ARG A 31 9.45 25.78 37.69
CA ARG A 31 9.91 24.73 36.76
C ARG A 31 11.28 25.01 36.13
N ALA A 32 11.65 26.27 35.91
CA ALA A 32 13.00 26.62 35.45
C ALA A 32 14.07 26.39 36.52
N VAL A 33 13.74 26.63 37.81
CA VAL A 33 14.65 26.35 38.93
C VAL A 33 14.79 24.83 39.16
N GLN A 34 13.75 24.02 38.98
CA GLN A 34 13.88 22.56 39.03
C GLN A 34 14.71 21.97 37.88
N PHE A 35 14.63 22.52 36.67
CA PHE A 35 15.41 22.05 35.52
C PHE A 35 16.89 22.44 35.63
N VAL A 36 17.21 23.63 36.15
CA VAL A 36 18.60 24.07 36.39
C VAL A 36 19.22 23.35 37.60
N THR A 37 18.44 23.02 38.64
CA THR A 37 18.94 22.22 39.78
C THR A 37 19.18 20.76 39.39
N TYR A 38 18.37 20.20 38.48
CA TYR A 38 18.57 18.86 37.92
C TYR A 38 19.80 18.81 36.98
N LEU A 39 19.99 19.81 36.12
CA LEU A 39 21.20 19.93 35.27
C LEU A 39 22.49 20.23 36.06
N MET A 40 22.40 20.93 37.20
CA MET A 40 23.52 21.12 38.13
C MET A 40 23.80 19.89 39.02
N SER A 41 22.82 19.02 39.22
CA SER A 41 22.98 17.72 39.90
C SER A 41 23.70 16.71 38.99
N VAL A 42 23.33 16.66 37.70
CA VAL A 42 23.91 15.72 36.72
C VAL A 42 25.35 16.10 36.30
N ARG A 43 25.77 17.37 36.47
CA ARG A 43 27.15 17.82 36.20
C ARG A 43 28.10 17.82 37.40
N ARG A 44 27.68 17.34 38.58
CA ARG A 44 28.49 17.32 39.82
C ARG A 44 28.97 15.92 40.26
N HIS A 45 28.80 14.88 39.45
CA HIS A 45 29.12 13.49 39.85
C HIS A 45 30.25 12.81 39.05
N SER A 46 31.16 13.58 38.48
CA SER A 46 32.31 12.99 37.76
C SER A 46 33.55 13.87 37.81
N ARG A 47 33.96 14.31 39.02
CA ARG A 47 35.28 14.96 39.25
C ARG A 47 35.83 15.08 40.70
N PRO A 48 35.20 14.69 41.83
CA PRO A 48 35.88 14.77 43.14
C PRO A 48 36.66 13.50 43.54
N PHE A 49 36.33 12.32 42.99
CA PHE A 49 36.84 11.05 43.54
C PHE A 49 38.34 10.79 43.26
N VAL A 50 38.88 11.32 42.16
CA VAL A 50 40.29 11.12 41.79
C VAL A 50 41.24 12.02 42.60
N VAL A 51 40.78 13.21 43.02
CA VAL A 51 41.60 14.18 43.77
C VAL A 51 41.69 13.80 45.25
N GLU A 52 40.66 13.16 45.80
CA GLU A 52 40.62 12.72 47.21
C GLU A 52 41.41 11.41 47.43
N LEU A 53 41.41 10.50 46.44
CA LEU A 53 42.29 9.33 46.43
C LEU A 53 43.78 9.71 46.30
N GLN A 54 44.14 10.69 45.47
CA GLN A 54 45.53 11.16 45.36
C GLN A 54 46.04 11.85 46.63
N ARG A 55 45.19 12.62 47.33
CA ARG A 55 45.56 13.27 48.60
C ARG A 55 45.73 12.29 49.76
N ASN A 56 44.93 11.23 49.82
CA ASN A 56 45.07 10.21 50.85
C ASN A 56 46.29 9.30 50.60
N CYS A 57 46.59 8.97 49.34
CA CYS A 57 47.80 8.21 48.99
C CYS A 57 49.10 8.99 49.27
N GLN A 58 49.11 10.32 49.10
CA GLN A 58 50.27 11.18 49.44
C GLN A 58 50.44 11.40 50.96
N ARG A 59 49.35 11.41 51.74
CA ARG A 59 49.42 11.50 53.21
C ARG A 59 49.94 10.22 53.85
N ASP A 60 49.58 9.06 53.32
CA ASP A 60 50.04 7.77 53.86
C ASP A 60 51.48 7.43 53.47
N MET A 61 51.98 7.92 52.32
CA MET A 61 53.39 7.77 51.95
C MET A 61 54.34 8.58 52.84
N ALA A 62 53.89 9.71 53.39
CA ALA A 62 54.69 10.55 54.30
C ALA A 62 54.83 9.97 55.72
N GLY A 63 53.95 9.04 56.11
CA GLY A 63 54.05 8.29 57.38
C GLY A 63 55.01 7.10 57.34
N MET A 64 55.52 6.73 56.17
CA MET A 64 56.21 5.45 55.93
C MET A 64 57.75 5.51 56.08
N LEU A 65 58.32 6.61 56.54
CA LEU A 65 59.78 6.80 56.70
C LEU A 65 60.30 6.73 58.13
N ARG A 66 59.50 6.29 59.10
CA ARG A 66 59.98 5.99 60.45
C ARG A 66 59.24 4.78 61.01
N LEU A 67 59.90 3.61 61.00
CA LEU A 67 60.02 2.65 62.11
C LEU A 67 60.33 1.23 61.61
N ASN A 68 61.18 0.58 62.39
CA ASN A 68 61.80 -0.71 62.15
C ASN A 68 60.84 -1.91 62.25
N ALA A 69 61.30 -3.01 61.62
CA ALA A 69 61.12 -4.42 62.00
C ALA A 69 59.78 -5.12 61.69
N PHE A 70 59.80 -5.89 60.60
CA PHE A 70 59.45 -7.32 60.42
C PHE A 70 58.18 -7.96 61.05
N GLY A 71 57.30 -7.22 61.73
CA GLY A 71 56.01 -7.73 62.26
C GLY A 71 54.78 -7.30 61.46
N HIS A 72 54.92 -6.34 60.55
CA HIS A 72 53.79 -5.68 59.88
C HIS A 72 53.49 -6.17 58.45
N ALA A 73 54.32 -7.04 57.87
CA ALA A 73 54.16 -7.50 56.49
C ALA A 73 52.90 -8.37 56.29
N THR A 74 52.52 -9.19 57.28
CA THR A 74 51.35 -10.07 57.19
C THR A 74 50.02 -9.30 57.30
N LYS A 75 49.95 -8.26 58.15
CA LYS A 75 48.79 -7.35 58.25
C LYS A 75 48.64 -6.47 57.01
N LEU A 76 49.75 -5.99 56.44
CA LEU A 76 49.73 -5.16 55.23
C LEU A 76 49.24 -5.98 54.02
N VAL A 77 49.70 -7.23 53.89
CA VAL A 77 49.25 -8.14 52.83
C VAL A 77 47.78 -8.53 53.00
N SER A 78 47.29 -8.76 54.23
CA SER A 78 45.86 -9.06 54.44
C SER A 78 44.97 -7.84 54.15
N GLN A 79 45.42 -6.63 54.50
CA GLN A 79 44.70 -5.39 54.18
C GLN A 79 44.70 -5.12 52.68
N MET A 80 45.83 -5.27 51.98
CA MET A 80 45.88 -5.13 50.52
C MET A 80 45.02 -6.18 49.81
N ARG A 81 44.95 -7.41 50.31
CA ARG A 81 44.06 -8.45 49.77
C ARG A 81 42.58 -8.11 49.95
N ASN A 82 42.21 -7.54 51.11
CA ASN A 82 40.85 -7.08 51.36
C ASN A 82 40.46 -5.87 50.49
N TYR A 83 41.39 -4.92 50.28
CA TYR A 83 41.18 -3.79 49.36
C TYR A 83 41.12 -4.24 47.89
N ALA A 84 41.97 -5.17 47.47
CA ALA A 84 41.93 -5.76 46.13
C ALA A 84 40.63 -6.54 45.92
N SER A 85 40.16 -7.33 46.91
CA SER A 85 38.87 -8.01 46.85
C SER A 85 37.69 -7.05 46.83
N GLN A 86 37.73 -5.93 47.57
CA GLN A 86 36.70 -4.89 47.50
C GLN A 86 36.70 -4.16 46.16
N ALA A 87 37.86 -3.86 45.58
CA ALA A 87 37.98 -3.25 44.26
C ALA A 87 37.54 -4.21 43.15
N ILE A 88 37.87 -5.50 43.26
CA ILE A 88 37.39 -6.55 42.33
C ILE A 88 35.86 -6.72 42.47
N ASN A 89 35.32 -6.71 43.68
CA ASN A 89 33.87 -6.78 43.91
C ASN A 89 33.16 -5.51 43.41
N GLN A 90 33.77 -4.33 43.54
CA GLN A 90 33.23 -3.09 42.97
C GLN A 90 33.35 -3.07 41.44
N MET A 91 34.41 -3.62 40.85
CA MET A 91 34.51 -3.78 39.39
C MET A 91 33.50 -4.82 38.86
N LEU A 92 33.29 -5.92 39.59
CA LEU A 92 32.25 -6.91 39.28
C LEU A 92 30.85 -6.32 39.44
N GLN A 93 30.62 -5.50 40.47
CA GLN A 93 29.37 -4.75 40.62
C GLN A 93 29.18 -3.71 39.52
N LEU A 94 30.24 -3.03 39.08
CA LEU A 94 30.19 -2.08 37.97
C LEU A 94 29.91 -2.79 36.63
N GLN A 95 30.53 -3.94 36.38
CA GLN A 95 30.20 -4.82 35.25
C GLN A 95 28.76 -5.36 35.33
N HIS A 96 28.24 -5.63 36.54
CA HIS A 96 26.84 -6.02 36.73
C HIS A 96 25.88 -4.83 36.54
N THR A 97 26.26 -3.60 36.88
CA THR A 97 25.42 -2.41 36.68
C THR A 97 25.42 -1.90 35.24
N GLU A 98 26.48 -2.14 34.45
CA GLU A 98 26.44 -1.90 32.99
C GLU A 98 25.48 -2.87 32.27
N VAL A 99 25.20 -4.04 32.86
CA VAL A 99 24.16 -4.98 32.40
C VAL A 99 22.74 -4.50 32.79
N CYS A 100 22.61 -3.47 33.64
CA CYS A 100 21.32 -2.94 34.12
C CYS A 100 20.85 -1.66 33.41
N ALA A 101 21.55 -1.17 32.39
CA ALA A 101 20.94 -0.24 31.45
C ALA A 101 20.17 -1.10 30.45
N ASP A 102 18.85 -1.22 30.59
CA ASP A 102 18.00 -2.00 29.67
C ASP A 102 18.35 -1.61 28.22
N PRO A 103 19.05 -2.48 27.46
CA PRO A 103 19.32 -2.17 26.08
C PRO A 103 17.97 -2.07 25.36
N PRO A 104 17.79 -1.14 24.42
CA PRO A 104 16.54 -1.02 23.68
C PRO A 104 16.19 -2.40 23.09
N SER A 105 14.96 -2.87 23.36
CA SER A 105 14.44 -4.15 22.88
C SER A 105 14.33 -4.11 21.35
N ARG A 106 15.34 -4.66 20.68
CA ARG A 106 15.43 -4.71 19.21
C ARG A 106 15.05 -6.10 18.72
N GLY A 107 14.09 -6.14 17.81
CA GLY A 107 13.69 -7.33 17.07
C GLY A 107 14.31 -7.35 15.68
N VAL A 108 14.58 -8.55 15.16
CA VAL A 108 14.87 -8.75 13.74
C VAL A 108 14.02 -9.90 13.19
N ILE A 109 13.56 -9.79 11.94
CA ILE A 109 12.74 -10.79 11.27
C ILE A 109 13.48 -11.35 10.07
N PHE A 110 13.52 -12.68 9.92
CA PHE A 110 14.07 -13.38 8.75
C PHE A 110 13.09 -14.40 8.19
N GLY A 111 13.06 -14.54 6.86
CA GLY A 111 12.24 -15.53 6.18
C GLY A 111 12.87 -16.91 6.06
N VAL A 112 12.04 -17.95 6.05
CA VAL A 112 12.41 -19.32 5.66
C VAL A 112 11.40 -19.87 4.65
N TYR A 113 11.90 -20.42 3.55
CA TYR A 113 11.11 -21.17 2.58
C TYR A 113 11.10 -22.64 2.96
N ALA A 114 9.93 -23.28 2.94
CA ALA A 114 9.76 -24.70 3.22
C ALA A 114 8.49 -25.23 2.55
N ASP A 115 8.52 -26.48 2.12
CA ASP A 115 7.32 -27.19 1.65
C ASP A 115 6.43 -27.56 2.83
N GLU A 116 5.28 -26.88 2.95
CA GLU A 116 4.32 -27.11 4.02
C GLU A 116 3.75 -28.54 4.07
N ASN A 117 3.81 -29.25 2.94
CA ASN A 117 3.34 -30.64 2.85
C ASN A 117 4.41 -31.65 3.28
N ASP A 118 5.68 -31.24 3.35
CA ASP A 118 6.79 -32.09 3.78
C ASP A 118 7.29 -31.68 5.17
N LYS A 119 6.91 -32.47 6.18
CA LYS A 119 7.35 -32.24 7.57
C LYS A 119 8.85 -32.46 7.76
N THR A 120 9.54 -33.11 6.82
CA THR A 120 10.97 -33.39 6.87
C THR A 120 11.81 -32.36 6.13
N ASP A 121 11.18 -31.38 5.48
CA ASP A 121 11.88 -30.28 4.83
C ASP A 121 12.73 -29.52 5.86
N THR A 122 14.01 -29.35 5.51
CA THR A 122 14.99 -28.71 6.37
C THR A 122 14.99 -27.18 6.30
N GLY A 123 14.17 -26.61 5.40
CA GLY A 123 13.98 -25.19 5.20
C GLY A 123 15.19 -24.47 4.60
N ILE A 124 14.93 -23.46 3.78
CA ILE A 124 15.95 -22.60 3.17
C ILE A 124 15.73 -21.18 3.69
N LEU A 125 16.70 -20.63 4.42
CA LEU A 125 16.67 -19.23 4.84
C LEU A 125 16.79 -18.31 3.62
N THR A 126 16.18 -17.13 3.70
CA THR A 126 16.43 -16.03 2.76
C THR A 126 17.91 -15.66 2.73
N ALA A 127 18.35 -14.95 1.68
CA ALA A 127 19.75 -14.53 1.56
C ALA A 127 20.22 -13.70 2.78
N ALA A 128 19.39 -12.79 3.28
CA ALA A 128 19.72 -12.00 4.47
C ALA A 128 19.76 -12.86 5.74
N GLY A 129 18.77 -13.76 5.91
CA GLY A 129 18.72 -14.70 7.03
C GLY A 129 19.91 -15.65 7.06
N TRP A 130 20.36 -16.14 5.90
CA TRP A 130 21.53 -16.99 5.78
C TRP A 130 22.83 -16.24 6.14
N LYS A 131 23.00 -15.01 5.63
CA LYS A 131 24.14 -14.15 5.99
C LYS A 131 24.18 -13.90 7.50
N TYR A 132 23.05 -13.57 8.11
CA TYR A 132 22.93 -13.35 9.55
C TYR A 132 23.24 -14.64 10.34
N ASN A 133 22.71 -15.78 9.92
CA ASN A 133 22.96 -17.09 10.54
C ASN A 133 24.47 -17.36 10.65
N VAL A 134 25.20 -17.21 9.55
CA VAL A 134 26.64 -17.50 9.49
C VAL A 134 27.45 -16.46 10.25
N GLN A 135 27.19 -15.17 10.01
CA GLN A 135 28.07 -14.09 10.49
C GLN A 135 27.85 -13.72 11.96
N ARG A 136 26.61 -13.78 12.45
CA ARG A 136 26.25 -13.30 13.81
C ARG A 136 25.99 -14.43 14.80
N THR A 137 25.39 -15.53 14.32
CA THR A 137 24.98 -16.65 15.19
C THR A 137 25.89 -17.87 15.10
N GLY A 138 26.84 -17.90 14.16
CA GLY A 138 27.74 -19.04 13.96
C GLY A 138 27.03 -20.34 13.53
N GLY A 139 25.88 -20.23 12.84
CA GLY A 139 25.05 -21.38 12.43
C GLY A 139 23.97 -21.80 13.44
N ARG A 140 23.99 -21.25 14.65
CA ARG A 140 23.07 -21.63 15.73
C ARG A 140 21.60 -21.39 15.41
N MET A 141 21.28 -20.32 14.66
CA MET A 141 19.90 -19.94 14.37
C MET A 141 19.15 -21.03 13.59
N ILE A 142 19.75 -21.58 12.52
CA ILE A 142 19.10 -22.64 11.72
C ILE A 142 19.06 -23.98 12.46
N GLU A 143 20.07 -24.28 13.29
CA GLU A 143 20.10 -25.49 14.12
C GLU A 143 18.96 -25.48 15.13
N ILE A 144 18.78 -24.37 15.86
CA ILE A 144 17.68 -24.21 16.81
C ILE A 144 16.33 -24.25 16.10
N LEU A 145 16.21 -23.62 14.93
CA LEU A 145 14.98 -23.68 14.14
C LEU A 145 14.61 -25.14 13.82
N ARG A 146 15.57 -25.96 13.36
CA ARG A 146 15.34 -27.38 13.06
C ARG A 146 15.04 -28.21 14.31
N MET A 147 15.66 -27.88 15.44
CA MET A 147 15.37 -28.54 16.73
C MET A 147 13.99 -28.15 17.29
N SER A 148 13.45 -26.99 16.92
CA SER A 148 12.14 -26.51 17.41
C SER A 148 10.92 -27.23 16.82
N GLY A 149 11.13 -28.18 15.90
CA GLY A 149 10.08 -28.97 15.26
C GLY A 149 10.00 -28.74 13.74
N PRO A 150 8.88 -29.13 13.08
CA PRO A 150 8.66 -28.92 11.64
C PRO A 150 8.86 -27.46 11.23
N MET A 151 9.15 -27.11 9.98
CA MET A 151 9.29 -25.70 9.60
C MET A 151 7.99 -24.89 9.81
N PRO A 152 8.07 -23.59 10.16
CA PRO A 152 6.88 -22.73 10.27
C PRO A 152 6.19 -22.61 8.91
N LYS A 153 4.86 -22.68 8.90
CA LYS A 153 4.05 -22.51 7.68
C LYS A 153 3.91 -21.04 7.30
N ALA A 154 3.38 -20.77 6.10
CA ALA A 154 2.98 -19.44 5.67
C ALA A 154 2.06 -18.78 6.71
N GLY A 155 2.44 -17.58 7.16
CA GLY A 155 1.72 -16.85 8.21
C GLY A 155 2.05 -17.27 9.65
N GLU A 156 2.92 -18.26 9.85
CA GLU A 156 3.43 -18.63 11.18
C GLU A 156 4.81 -17.99 11.44
N SER A 157 5.07 -17.71 12.72
CA SER A 157 6.34 -17.16 13.20
C SER A 157 6.90 -18.02 14.34
N ARG A 158 8.22 -18.00 14.51
CA ARG A 158 8.90 -18.53 15.70
C ARG A 158 9.85 -17.49 16.26
N LEU A 159 9.81 -17.31 17.57
CA LEU A 159 10.65 -16.36 18.28
C LEU A 159 11.80 -17.09 18.97
N PHE A 160 13.00 -16.56 18.79
CA PHE A 160 14.22 -17.04 19.43
C PHE A 160 14.92 -15.89 20.15
N PHE A 161 15.47 -16.18 21.32
CA PHE A 161 16.16 -15.22 22.17
C PHE A 161 17.64 -15.61 22.30
N GLY A 162 18.52 -14.63 22.56
CA GLY A 162 19.94 -14.87 22.84
C GLY A 162 20.66 -15.66 21.75
N GLN A 163 20.37 -15.35 20.49
CA GLN A 163 20.93 -16.06 19.32
C GLN A 163 22.34 -15.60 18.96
N GLU A 164 22.64 -14.33 19.15
CA GLU A 164 23.97 -13.79 18.87
C GLU A 164 25.01 -14.35 19.86
N THR A 165 26.24 -14.51 19.37
CA THR A 165 27.36 -15.05 20.16
C THR A 165 27.96 -14.04 21.13
N GLU A 166 27.66 -12.75 20.93
CA GLU A 166 28.12 -11.65 21.79
C GLU A 166 27.43 -11.71 23.16
N LYS A 167 28.18 -11.31 24.22
CA LYS A 167 27.68 -11.32 25.60
C LYS A 167 26.47 -10.38 25.81
N ILE A 168 26.41 -9.31 25.03
CA ILE A 168 25.28 -8.37 24.96
C ILE A 168 24.79 -8.43 23.51
N PRO A 169 23.66 -9.10 23.21
CA PRO A 169 23.17 -9.21 21.85
C PRO A 169 22.64 -7.86 21.36
N TYR A 170 22.90 -7.54 20.09
CA TYR A 170 22.33 -6.36 19.43
C TYR A 170 20.82 -6.52 19.20
N TYR A 171 20.37 -7.70 18.77
CA TYR A 171 18.96 -8.08 18.73
C TYR A 171 18.59 -8.96 19.92
N SER A 172 17.66 -8.48 20.75
CA SER A 172 17.14 -9.23 21.89
C SER A 172 16.26 -10.41 21.46
N ALA A 173 15.53 -10.25 20.34
CA ALA A 173 14.64 -11.26 19.79
C ALA A 173 14.83 -11.40 18.28
N VAL A 174 14.93 -12.63 17.80
CA VAL A 174 14.99 -13.00 16.39
C VAL A 174 13.72 -13.76 16.05
N ALA A 175 12.91 -13.25 15.12
CA ALA A 175 11.73 -13.91 14.61
C ALA A 175 12.04 -14.57 13.26
N ILE A 176 11.69 -15.85 13.12
CA ILE A 176 11.75 -16.56 11.84
C ILE A 176 10.34 -16.79 11.34
N VAL A 177 10.05 -16.38 10.11
CA VAL A 177 8.72 -16.48 9.50
C VAL A 177 8.70 -17.47 8.34
N GLY A 178 7.66 -18.31 8.28
CA GLY A 178 7.46 -19.23 7.16
C GLY A 178 6.95 -18.48 5.94
N LEU A 179 7.64 -18.62 4.80
CA LEU A 179 7.28 -17.99 3.53
C LEU A 179 6.59 -18.96 2.55
N GLY A 180 6.34 -20.21 2.99
CA GLY A 180 5.85 -21.29 2.14
C GLY A 180 6.91 -21.77 1.14
N LYS A 181 6.46 -22.33 0.02
CA LYS A 181 7.35 -22.86 -1.02
C LYS A 181 8.14 -21.75 -1.70
N GLU A 182 9.36 -22.07 -2.13
CA GLU A 182 10.11 -21.18 -3.00
C GLU A 182 9.40 -21.03 -4.36
N CYS A 183 9.56 -19.87 -5.01
CA CYS A 183 9.00 -19.58 -6.34
C CYS A 183 7.46 -19.59 -6.43
N LEU A 184 6.75 -19.27 -5.34
CA LEU A 184 5.34 -18.87 -5.45
C LEU A 184 5.20 -17.65 -6.39
N GLY A 185 4.07 -17.54 -7.07
CA GLY A 185 3.85 -16.47 -8.04
C GLY A 185 2.38 -16.18 -8.24
N TYR A 186 2.01 -15.78 -9.46
CA TYR A 186 0.62 -15.48 -9.77
C TYR A 186 -0.24 -16.75 -9.79
N ASN A 187 -1.29 -16.76 -8.95
CA ASN A 187 -2.32 -17.79 -8.98
C ASN A 187 -3.51 -17.32 -9.84
N PRO A 188 -3.81 -18.00 -10.97
CA PRO A 188 -4.92 -17.62 -11.85
C PRO A 188 -6.30 -17.89 -11.27
N TYR A 189 -6.44 -18.79 -10.30
CA TYR A 189 -7.70 -19.10 -9.64
C TYR A 189 -8.04 -18.04 -8.59
N GLU A 190 -7.05 -17.62 -7.81
CA GLU A 190 -7.21 -16.59 -6.79
C GLU A 190 -7.10 -15.16 -7.33
N VAL A 191 -6.54 -15.00 -8.54
CA VAL A 191 -6.27 -13.71 -9.20
C VAL A 191 -5.44 -12.80 -8.29
N LEU A 192 -4.39 -13.36 -7.70
CA LEU A 192 -3.46 -12.66 -6.80
C LEU A 192 -2.04 -13.24 -6.91
N ASP A 193 -1.06 -12.43 -6.49
CA ASP A 193 0.33 -12.87 -6.32
C ASP A 193 0.52 -13.50 -4.94
N GLU A 194 0.64 -14.83 -4.90
CA GLU A 194 0.68 -15.60 -3.66
C GLU A 194 1.95 -15.35 -2.85
N GLN A 195 3.07 -15.10 -3.54
CA GLN A 195 4.32 -14.79 -2.87
C GLN A 195 4.20 -13.48 -2.11
N LYS A 196 3.68 -12.43 -2.75
CA LYS A 196 3.50 -11.12 -2.12
C LYS A 196 2.55 -11.21 -0.94
N GLU A 197 1.44 -11.94 -1.08
CA GLU A 197 0.47 -12.08 0.01
C GLU A 197 1.03 -12.87 1.19
N THR A 198 1.79 -13.92 0.91
CA THR A 198 2.44 -14.74 1.96
C THR A 198 3.49 -13.94 2.72
N ILE A 199 4.29 -13.12 2.03
CA ILE A 199 5.25 -12.22 2.68
C ILE A 199 4.52 -11.25 3.63
N ARG A 200 3.44 -10.59 3.18
CA ARG A 200 2.67 -9.67 4.03
C ARG A 200 2.15 -10.35 5.28
N ARG A 201 1.50 -11.51 5.13
CA ARG A 201 0.89 -12.28 6.23
C ARG A 201 1.94 -12.67 7.27
N SER A 202 3.06 -13.22 6.80
CA SER A 202 4.09 -13.81 7.66
C SER A 202 4.89 -12.73 8.38
N VAL A 203 5.29 -11.66 7.67
CA VAL A 203 5.98 -10.52 8.27
C VAL A 203 5.10 -9.80 9.29
N ALA A 204 3.82 -9.60 8.98
CA ALA A 204 2.89 -8.97 9.91
C ALA A 204 2.72 -9.79 11.19
N LYS A 205 2.61 -11.13 11.09
CA LYS A 205 2.52 -12.00 12.26
C LYS A 205 3.72 -11.84 13.18
N ALA A 206 4.93 -11.91 12.65
CA ALA A 206 6.15 -11.72 13.45
C ALA A 206 6.24 -10.31 14.05
N CYS A 207 5.88 -9.27 13.29
CA CYS A 207 5.86 -7.91 13.82
C CYS A 207 4.87 -7.76 14.99
N MET A 208 3.69 -8.39 14.90
CA MET A 208 2.71 -8.39 15.98
C MET A 208 3.22 -9.15 17.21
N ASP A 209 3.87 -10.30 17.02
CA ASP A 209 4.43 -11.09 18.12
C ASP A 209 5.58 -10.36 18.82
N LEU A 210 6.47 -9.71 18.05
CA LEU A 210 7.53 -8.87 18.59
C LEU A 210 6.99 -7.63 19.31
N ALA A 211 5.90 -7.04 18.81
CA ALA A 211 5.25 -5.91 19.49
C ALA A 211 4.67 -6.29 20.86
N LEU A 212 4.23 -7.55 21.06
CA LEU A 212 3.77 -8.05 22.36
C LEU A 212 4.90 -8.20 23.38
N LEU A 213 6.16 -8.20 22.93
CA LEU A 213 7.35 -8.20 23.79
C LEU A 213 7.85 -6.79 24.12
N ASP A 214 7.05 -5.76 23.86
CA ASP A 214 7.42 -4.35 24.01
C ASP A 214 8.73 -4.00 23.29
N THR A 215 8.93 -4.57 22.09
CA THR A 215 10.04 -4.17 21.22
C THR A 215 9.90 -2.72 20.78
N THR A 216 11.01 -1.98 20.82
CA THR A 216 11.05 -0.56 20.41
C THR A 216 11.30 -0.40 18.93
N ARG A 217 12.11 -1.29 18.34
CA ARG A 217 12.48 -1.28 16.92
C ARG A 217 12.53 -2.69 16.37
N ILE A 218 12.05 -2.87 15.14
CA ILE A 218 12.07 -4.13 14.40
C ILE A 218 12.75 -3.89 13.06
N GLU A 219 13.81 -4.63 12.79
CA GLU A 219 14.43 -4.69 11.46
C GLU A 219 13.92 -5.90 10.68
N VAL A 220 13.49 -5.69 9.44
CA VAL A 220 12.74 -6.69 8.66
C VAL A 220 13.52 -7.06 7.41
N ASP A 221 13.71 -8.35 7.20
CA ASP A 221 14.22 -8.91 5.95
C ASP A 221 13.33 -8.57 4.74
N ASN A 222 13.94 -8.43 3.56
CA ASN A 222 13.20 -8.17 2.32
C ASN A 222 12.29 -9.36 1.93
N CYS A 223 12.57 -10.57 2.44
CA CYS A 223 11.86 -11.81 2.13
C CYS A 223 11.70 -12.07 0.61
N GLY A 224 12.62 -11.56 -0.20
CA GLY A 224 12.57 -11.59 -1.67
C GLY A 224 11.70 -10.52 -2.34
N HIS A 225 10.90 -9.74 -1.59
CA HIS A 225 10.11 -8.62 -2.11
C HIS A 225 9.88 -7.53 -1.05
N ALA A 226 10.80 -6.56 -0.98
CA ALA A 226 10.86 -5.56 0.09
C ALA A 226 9.60 -4.69 0.22
N GLU A 227 8.89 -4.41 -0.88
CA GLU A 227 7.62 -3.68 -0.83
C GLU A 227 6.56 -4.45 -0.03
N SER A 228 6.44 -5.77 -0.25
CA SER A 228 5.45 -6.60 0.45
C SER A 228 5.83 -6.80 1.92
N ALA A 229 7.13 -6.89 2.20
CA ALA A 229 7.63 -6.95 3.58
C ALA A 229 7.32 -5.64 4.33
N GLY A 230 7.56 -4.49 3.69
CA GLY A 230 7.24 -3.17 4.25
C GLY A 230 5.73 -2.99 4.47
N GLU A 231 4.90 -3.45 3.53
CA GLU A 231 3.45 -3.45 3.69
C GLU A 231 3.01 -4.30 4.89
N GLY A 232 3.46 -5.56 4.97
CA GLY A 232 3.10 -6.47 6.06
C GLY A 232 3.52 -5.93 7.43
N ALA A 233 4.76 -5.43 7.54
CA ALA A 233 5.27 -4.88 8.78
C ALA A 233 4.43 -3.68 9.25
N ALA A 234 4.23 -2.68 8.39
CA ALA A 234 3.51 -1.45 8.71
C ALA A 234 2.02 -1.66 8.98
N LEU A 235 1.35 -2.56 8.26
CA LEU A 235 -0.07 -2.86 8.49
C LEU A 235 -0.30 -3.64 9.80
N GLY A 236 0.59 -4.59 10.11
CA GLY A 236 0.46 -5.48 11.27
C GLY A 236 0.72 -4.79 12.61
N VAL A 237 1.72 -3.91 12.69
CA VAL A 237 2.03 -3.18 13.94
C VAL A 237 0.99 -2.11 14.28
N TRP A 238 0.25 -1.63 13.27
CA TRP A 238 -0.70 -0.54 13.47
C TRP A 238 -1.94 -1.00 14.25
N CYS A 239 -2.34 -0.19 15.23
CA CYS A 239 -3.61 -0.32 15.94
C CYS A 239 -4.16 1.06 16.30
N TYR A 240 -5.48 1.22 16.22
CA TYR A 240 -6.15 2.43 16.71
C TYR A 240 -6.30 2.35 18.23
N GLN A 241 -5.63 3.26 18.94
CA GLN A 241 -5.60 3.25 20.42
C GLN A 241 -5.48 4.66 21.03
N GLU A 242 -5.76 5.70 20.25
CA GLU A 242 -5.63 7.10 20.67
C GLU A 242 -6.56 7.46 21.83
N LEU A 243 -7.76 6.85 21.86
CA LEU A 243 -8.76 7.02 22.92
C LEU A 243 -8.55 6.07 24.11
N ARG A 244 -7.57 5.16 24.05
CA ARG A 244 -7.24 4.23 25.13
C ARG A 244 -6.29 4.90 26.13
N GLU A 245 -6.44 4.61 27.42
CA GLU A 245 -5.49 5.07 28.45
C GLU A 245 -4.06 4.63 28.14
N LYS A 246 -3.08 5.52 28.34
CA LYS A 246 -1.68 5.28 27.95
C LYS A 246 -1.09 3.97 28.51
N LYS A 247 -1.41 3.62 29.76
CA LYS A 247 -0.95 2.38 30.42
C LYS A 247 -1.50 1.09 29.80
N ASN A 248 -2.60 1.18 29.05
CA ASN A 248 -3.27 0.04 28.41
C ASN A 248 -2.96 -0.03 26.91
N ARG A 249 -2.15 0.89 26.37
CA ARG A 249 -1.76 0.88 24.96
C ARG A 249 -0.72 -0.21 24.72
N ILE A 250 -0.79 -0.82 23.54
CA ILE A 250 0.22 -1.76 23.07
C ILE A 250 1.34 -0.94 22.41
N ALA A 251 2.60 -1.32 22.62
CA ALA A 251 3.72 -0.67 21.96
C ALA A 251 3.60 -0.78 20.43
N MET A 252 3.87 0.32 19.73
CA MET A 252 3.97 0.36 18.27
C MET A 252 5.46 0.53 17.89
N PRO A 253 6.18 -0.58 17.61
CA PRO A 253 7.61 -0.51 17.29
C PRO A 253 7.87 0.30 16.03
N ALA A 254 9.01 0.98 15.99
CA ALA A 254 9.56 1.52 14.75
C ALA A 254 10.01 0.37 13.84
N ILE A 255 9.67 0.41 12.56
CA ILE A 255 10.01 -0.63 11.58
C ILE A 255 11.05 -0.09 10.59
N ASP A 256 12.04 -0.90 10.26
CA ASP A 256 13.06 -0.57 9.27
C ASP A 256 13.43 -1.81 8.44
N LEU A 257 13.97 -1.58 7.24
CA LEU A 257 14.52 -2.67 6.43
C LEU A 257 15.85 -3.14 7.05
N TYR A 258 16.00 -4.44 7.23
CA TYR A 258 17.29 -5.03 7.55
C TYR A 258 18.19 -4.98 6.30
N THR A 259 19.25 -4.17 6.35
CA THR A 259 20.19 -4.03 5.22
C THR A 259 21.61 -4.39 5.65
N THR A 260 22.37 -4.99 4.74
CA THR A 260 23.83 -5.05 4.85
C THR A 260 24.44 -4.01 3.91
N LYS A 261 25.71 -3.63 4.11
CA LYS A 261 26.39 -2.63 3.26
C LYS A 261 26.39 -2.98 1.77
N ASP A 262 26.24 -4.26 1.45
CA ASP A 262 26.30 -4.79 0.08
C ASP A 262 24.91 -4.91 -0.59
N ASP A 263 23.80 -4.73 0.16
CA ASP A 263 22.43 -5.03 -0.28
C ASP A 263 21.52 -3.76 -0.32
N LEU A 264 22.01 -2.66 -0.89
CA LEU A 264 21.26 -1.38 -0.96
C LEU A 264 20.12 -1.35 -1.99
N CYS A 265 19.96 -2.39 -2.83
CA CYS A 265 19.07 -2.37 -3.99
C CYS A 265 17.57 -2.28 -3.65
N ASP A 266 17.17 -2.58 -2.42
CA ASP A 266 15.76 -2.80 -2.07
C ASP A 266 15.10 -1.69 -1.24
N ILE A 267 15.85 -0.62 -0.91
CA ILE A 267 15.36 0.48 -0.06
C ILE A 267 14.16 1.18 -0.69
N GLU A 268 14.14 1.34 -2.02
CA GLU A 268 13.04 2.00 -2.70
C GLU A 268 11.76 1.16 -2.66
N GLY A 269 11.87 -0.16 -2.87
CA GLY A 269 10.74 -1.08 -2.73
C GLY A 269 10.16 -1.05 -1.31
N TRP A 270 11.03 -1.11 -0.29
CA TRP A 270 10.62 -0.95 1.10
C TRP A 270 9.90 0.38 1.34
N ARG A 271 10.46 1.49 0.84
CA ARG A 271 9.86 2.82 0.95
C ARG A 271 8.47 2.86 0.34
N ILE A 272 8.27 2.32 -0.86
CA ILE A 272 6.96 2.23 -1.52
C ILE A 272 5.98 1.45 -0.64
N GLY A 273 6.40 0.29 -0.12
CA GLY A 273 5.56 -0.57 0.71
C GLY A 273 5.10 0.12 2.00
N VAL A 274 6.04 0.77 2.70
CA VAL A 274 5.74 1.55 3.91
C VAL A 274 4.80 2.72 3.60
N GLN A 275 4.96 3.42 2.48
CA GLN A 275 4.05 4.52 2.10
C GLN A 275 2.64 4.03 1.77
N LYS A 276 2.51 2.91 1.06
CA LYS A 276 1.20 2.27 0.77
C LYS A 276 0.49 1.83 2.05
N ALA A 277 1.21 1.17 2.96
CA ALA A 277 0.66 0.76 4.24
C ALA A 277 0.33 1.95 5.15
N ALA A 278 1.18 2.97 5.20
CA ALA A 278 0.89 4.20 5.94
C ALA A 278 -0.40 4.85 5.43
N ALA A 279 -0.59 4.91 4.11
CA ALA A 279 -1.82 5.42 3.49
C ALA A 279 -3.05 4.61 3.89
N GLN A 280 -3.01 3.29 3.77
CA GLN A 280 -4.11 2.44 4.25
C GLN A 280 -4.37 2.63 5.76
N ASN A 281 -3.33 2.77 6.57
CA ASN A 281 -3.46 3.03 8.01
C ASN A 281 -4.08 4.41 8.30
N LEU A 282 -3.86 5.43 7.46
CA LEU A 282 -4.59 6.69 7.57
C LEU A 282 -6.08 6.49 7.27
N THR A 283 -6.41 5.72 6.23
CA THR A 283 -7.81 5.37 5.95
C THR A 283 -8.44 4.66 7.16
N ARG A 284 -7.74 3.69 7.75
CA ARG A 284 -8.19 2.97 8.96
C ARG A 284 -8.36 3.91 10.15
N GLN A 285 -7.45 4.87 10.34
CA GLN A 285 -7.52 5.87 11.41
C GLN A 285 -8.80 6.70 11.29
N LEU A 286 -9.07 7.24 10.09
CA LEU A 286 -10.26 8.06 9.85
C LEU A 286 -11.55 7.24 10.00
N GLN A 287 -11.57 5.99 9.54
CA GLN A 287 -12.73 5.10 9.71
C GLN A 287 -12.97 4.68 11.18
N GLU A 288 -11.90 4.51 11.97
CA GLU A 288 -12.03 4.09 13.37
C GLU A 288 -12.42 5.22 14.32
N MET A 289 -12.10 6.47 13.97
CA MET A 289 -12.48 7.62 14.76
C MET A 289 -14.01 7.67 14.94
N PRO A 290 -14.51 7.82 16.18
CA PRO A 290 -15.93 7.99 16.42
C PRO A 290 -16.47 9.23 15.70
N ALA A 291 -17.68 9.13 15.14
CA ALA A 291 -18.31 10.21 14.39
C ALA A 291 -18.53 11.50 15.21
N ASN A 292 -18.74 11.38 16.53
CA ASN A 292 -18.84 12.55 17.42
C ASN A 292 -17.51 13.32 17.57
N ILE A 293 -16.39 12.75 17.14
CA ILE A 293 -15.08 13.40 17.08
C ILE A 293 -14.75 13.77 15.63
N LEU A 294 -15.03 12.88 14.68
CA LEU A 294 -14.78 13.08 13.25
C LEU A 294 -16.05 13.51 12.51
N THR A 295 -16.56 14.69 12.85
CA THR A 295 -17.65 15.35 12.12
C THR A 295 -17.19 15.82 10.73
N PRO A 296 -18.08 16.26 9.82
CA PRO A 296 -17.68 16.82 8.51
C PRO A 296 -16.63 17.94 8.65
N THR A 297 -16.84 18.83 9.63
CA THR A 297 -15.92 19.93 9.95
C THR A 297 -14.57 19.42 10.45
N ALA A 298 -14.57 18.49 11.39
CA ALA A 298 -13.35 17.91 11.93
C ALA A 298 -12.60 17.09 10.87
N PHE A 299 -13.31 16.36 10.00
CA PHE A 299 -12.71 15.65 8.87
C PHE A 299 -11.97 16.62 7.95
N ALA A 300 -12.62 17.71 7.54
CA ALA A 300 -11.99 18.75 6.73
C ALA A 300 -10.71 19.32 7.36
N GLN A 301 -10.73 19.61 8.67
CA GLN A 301 -9.56 20.08 9.42
C GLN A 301 -8.43 19.06 9.42
N ASN A 302 -8.74 17.78 9.71
CA ASN A 302 -7.76 16.70 9.66
C ASN A 302 -7.11 16.57 8.28
N VAL A 303 -7.89 16.70 7.20
CA VAL A 303 -7.38 16.64 5.83
C VAL A 303 -6.39 17.77 5.55
N VAL A 304 -6.71 19.00 5.96
CA VAL A 304 -5.80 20.15 5.83
C VAL A 304 -4.48 19.89 6.57
N GLU A 305 -4.54 19.41 7.81
CA GLU A 305 -3.35 19.12 8.62
C GLU A 305 -2.44 18.04 8.01
N VAL A 306 -3.04 17.02 7.42
CA VAL A 306 -2.34 15.86 6.84
C VAL A 306 -1.77 16.18 5.46
N LEU A 307 -2.52 16.88 4.60
CA LEU A 307 -2.18 17.04 3.19
C LEU A 307 -1.37 18.31 2.88
N CYS A 308 -1.55 19.40 3.61
CA CYS A 308 -0.82 20.66 3.31
C CYS A 308 0.70 20.50 3.45
N LYS A 309 1.16 19.60 4.32
CA LYS A 309 2.60 19.27 4.47
C LYS A 309 3.16 18.46 3.30
N SER A 310 2.29 17.90 2.47
CA SER A 310 2.63 16.97 1.38
C SER A 310 2.60 17.63 0.00
N GLY A 311 2.36 18.94 -0.11
CA GLY A 311 2.29 19.64 -1.40
C GLY A 311 0.98 19.45 -2.16
N VAL A 312 -0.09 19.03 -1.46
CA VAL A 312 -1.45 18.95 -2.01
C VAL A 312 -2.22 20.20 -1.56
N ASN A 313 -2.85 20.90 -2.51
CA ASN A 313 -3.73 22.02 -2.19
C ASN A 313 -5.10 21.48 -1.73
N VAL A 314 -5.65 22.07 -0.67
CA VAL A 314 -6.93 21.67 -0.08
C VAL A 314 -7.83 22.89 -0.03
N GLU A 315 -8.95 22.84 -0.75
CA GLU A 315 -9.99 23.86 -0.72
C GLU A 315 -11.19 23.33 0.04
N VAL A 316 -11.57 24.05 1.11
CA VAL A 316 -12.74 23.74 1.92
C VAL A 316 -13.89 24.62 1.48
N LYS A 317 -14.93 24.03 0.88
CA LYS A 317 -16.08 24.75 0.34
C LYS A 317 -17.28 24.52 1.25
N VAL A 318 -17.83 25.61 1.77
CA VAL A 318 -18.96 25.60 2.70
C VAL A 318 -20.29 25.52 1.97
N GLU A 319 -21.37 25.30 2.72
CA GLU A 319 -22.75 25.13 2.24
C GLU A 319 -23.17 26.15 1.16
N GLY A 320 -22.98 27.45 1.38
CA GLY A 320 -23.36 28.48 0.40
C GLY A 320 -22.66 28.36 -0.96
N TRP A 321 -21.46 27.75 -1.00
CA TRP A 321 -20.82 27.41 -2.28
C TRP A 321 -21.54 26.26 -2.97
N ALA A 322 -21.90 25.20 -2.24
CA ALA A 322 -22.63 24.06 -2.79
C ALA A 322 -24.03 24.48 -3.30
N GLU A 323 -24.69 25.41 -2.62
CA GLU A 323 -25.94 26.04 -3.08
C GLU A 323 -25.74 26.77 -4.42
N SER A 324 -24.66 27.55 -4.56
CA SER A 324 -24.33 28.27 -5.80
C SER A 324 -24.04 27.32 -6.97
N GLN A 325 -23.60 26.10 -6.69
CA GLN A 325 -23.36 25.04 -7.68
C GLN A 325 -24.58 24.16 -7.95
N LEU A 326 -25.73 24.45 -7.32
CA LEU A 326 -26.97 23.67 -7.43
C LEU A 326 -26.81 22.20 -7.02
N MET A 327 -25.97 21.92 -6.00
CA MET A 327 -25.73 20.58 -5.47
C MET A 327 -26.86 20.15 -4.52
N ASN A 328 -28.11 20.19 -4.99
CA ASN A 328 -29.28 20.00 -4.14
C ASN A 328 -29.43 18.57 -3.62
N ALA A 329 -28.87 17.56 -4.31
CA ALA A 329 -28.92 16.18 -3.81
C ALA A 329 -27.99 16.04 -2.60
N PHE A 330 -26.76 16.54 -2.69
CA PHE A 330 -25.82 16.61 -1.56
C PHE A 330 -26.38 17.41 -0.37
N LEU A 331 -26.89 18.62 -0.64
CA LEU A 331 -27.46 19.49 0.39
C LEU A 331 -28.69 18.86 1.07
N SER A 332 -29.51 18.13 0.31
CA SER A 332 -30.71 17.48 0.86
C SER A 332 -30.41 16.41 1.91
N VAL A 333 -29.25 15.76 1.81
CA VAL A 333 -28.79 14.76 2.79
C VAL A 333 -28.30 15.49 4.04
N GLY A 334 -27.38 16.45 3.88
CA GLY A 334 -26.71 17.11 5.00
C GLY A 334 -27.59 18.04 5.85
N LYS A 335 -28.66 18.61 5.28
CA LYS A 335 -29.53 19.59 5.98
C LYS A 335 -30.22 19.06 7.25
N ALA A 336 -30.19 17.75 7.48
CA ALA A 336 -30.77 17.13 8.67
C ALA A 336 -29.90 17.31 9.91
N SER A 337 -28.58 17.41 9.75
CA SER A 337 -27.62 17.53 10.86
C SER A 337 -27.46 18.98 11.32
N CYS A 338 -26.98 19.13 12.56
CA CYS A 338 -26.43 20.40 13.04
C CYS A 338 -25.01 20.65 12.53
N GLU A 339 -24.32 19.61 12.05
CA GLU A 339 -23.03 19.76 11.38
C GLU A 339 -23.24 20.18 9.92
N PRO A 340 -22.63 21.30 9.48
CA PRO A 340 -22.85 21.81 8.14
C PRO A 340 -22.23 20.89 7.08
N PRO A 341 -22.87 20.73 5.91
CA PRO A 341 -22.28 20.03 4.78
C PRO A 341 -21.04 20.79 4.27
N ILE A 342 -19.97 20.05 3.98
CA ILE A 342 -18.70 20.57 3.46
C ILE A 342 -18.33 19.84 2.19
N PHE A 343 -17.89 20.55 1.17
CA PHE A 343 -17.33 19.97 -0.04
C PHE A 343 -15.82 20.24 -0.08
N LEU A 344 -14.99 19.19 -0.04
CA LEU A 344 -13.55 19.33 -0.21
C LEU A 344 -13.14 19.14 -1.66
N GLU A 345 -12.29 20.04 -2.14
CA GLU A 345 -11.55 19.87 -3.40
C GLU A 345 -10.05 19.77 -3.11
N LEU A 346 -9.44 18.66 -3.51
CA LEU A 346 -8.01 18.39 -3.38
C LEU A 346 -7.34 18.53 -4.74
N SER A 347 -6.16 19.12 -4.77
CA SER A 347 -5.40 19.28 -6.02
C SER A 347 -3.94 18.93 -5.83
N TYR A 348 -3.47 17.98 -6.64
CA TYR A 348 -2.06 17.60 -6.72
C TYR A 348 -1.59 17.74 -8.17
N TYR A 349 -0.49 18.47 -8.36
CA TYR A 349 0.11 18.73 -9.67
C TYR A 349 1.50 18.09 -9.73
N GLY A 350 1.57 16.82 -10.14
CA GLY A 350 2.83 16.09 -10.31
C GLY A 350 3.46 16.22 -11.70
N THR A 351 2.74 16.79 -12.67
CA THR A 351 3.17 16.99 -14.07
C THR A 351 2.75 18.39 -14.55
N SER A 352 2.85 18.67 -15.86
CA SER A 352 2.40 19.93 -16.46
C SER A 352 0.93 20.21 -16.10
N ALA A 353 0.60 21.46 -15.76
CA ALA A 353 -0.76 21.88 -15.42
C ALA A 353 -1.76 21.70 -16.58
N GLU A 354 -1.28 21.60 -17.82
CA GLU A 354 -2.11 21.36 -19.01
C GLU A 354 -2.53 19.88 -19.17
N GLU A 355 -1.86 18.96 -18.46
CA GLU A 355 -2.19 17.54 -18.56
C GLU A 355 -3.49 17.23 -17.80
N ARG A 356 -4.43 16.56 -18.51
CA ARG A 356 -5.75 16.24 -17.97
C ARG A 356 -5.63 15.38 -16.69
N PRO A 357 -6.27 15.77 -15.59
CA PRO A 357 -6.13 15.06 -14.32
C PRO A 357 -6.91 13.75 -14.28
N ILE A 358 -6.52 12.86 -13.37
CA ILE A 358 -7.40 11.80 -12.87
C ILE A 358 -8.27 12.44 -11.77
N VAL A 359 -9.60 12.31 -11.90
CA VAL A 359 -10.52 12.76 -10.85
C VAL A 359 -10.87 11.58 -9.96
N LEU A 360 -10.54 11.71 -8.67
CA LEU A 360 -10.90 10.78 -7.61
C LEU A 360 -12.07 11.37 -6.83
N ILE A 361 -13.15 10.63 -6.65
CA ILE A 361 -14.33 11.07 -5.90
C ILE A 361 -14.53 10.13 -4.71
N GLY A 362 -14.67 10.68 -3.51
CA GLY A 362 -14.85 9.90 -2.30
C GLY A 362 -16.15 10.26 -1.62
N GLN A 363 -17.07 9.31 -1.48
CA GLN A 363 -18.27 9.49 -0.68
C GLN A 363 -17.88 9.67 0.80
N GLY A 364 -18.50 10.66 1.45
CA GLY A 364 -18.04 11.22 2.73
C GLY A 364 -19.13 11.38 3.78
N ILE A 365 -19.99 10.38 3.96
CA ILE A 365 -20.97 10.40 5.06
C ILE A 365 -20.25 10.06 6.38
N THR A 366 -20.02 11.06 7.21
CA THR A 366 -19.28 10.89 8.48
C THR A 366 -20.05 10.07 9.53
N TYR A 367 -21.37 10.04 9.41
CA TYR A 367 -22.23 9.11 10.12
C TYR A 367 -23.54 8.88 9.37
N ASP A 368 -23.89 7.62 9.18
CA ASP A 368 -25.16 7.19 8.57
C ASP A 368 -26.08 6.48 9.58
N CYS A 369 -27.20 7.11 9.93
CA CYS A 369 -28.27 6.44 10.67
C CYS A 369 -29.43 5.96 9.78
N GLY A 370 -29.38 6.21 8.48
CA GLY A 370 -30.40 5.92 7.47
C GLY A 370 -31.43 7.03 7.30
N GLY A 371 -31.30 8.14 8.05
CA GLY A 371 -32.30 9.20 8.11
C GLY A 371 -33.66 8.68 8.62
N LEU A 372 -34.76 9.04 7.93
CA LEU A 372 -36.10 8.56 8.29
C LEU A 372 -36.31 7.05 8.02
N CYS A 373 -35.52 6.47 7.12
CA CYS A 373 -35.41 5.03 6.87
C CYS A 373 -34.34 4.43 7.79
N LEU A 374 -34.59 4.44 9.11
CA LEU A 374 -33.61 4.08 10.13
C LEU A 374 -32.92 2.73 9.90
N ASN A 375 -31.59 2.75 10.03
CA ASN A 375 -30.74 1.57 9.94
C ASN A 375 -30.93 0.60 11.12
N PRO A 376 -30.76 -0.72 10.89
CA PRO A 376 -30.76 -1.69 11.98
C PRO A 376 -29.53 -1.51 12.89
N MET A 377 -29.68 -1.89 14.17
CA MET A 377 -28.65 -1.69 15.21
C MET A 377 -27.26 -2.22 14.82
N GLU A 378 -27.19 -3.40 14.19
CA GLU A 378 -25.93 -3.99 13.76
C GLU A 378 -25.19 -3.16 12.71
N LYS A 379 -25.94 -2.49 11.81
CA LYS A 379 -25.39 -1.57 10.81
C LYS A 379 -24.91 -0.29 11.50
N LEU A 380 -25.71 0.30 12.39
CA LEU A 380 -25.41 1.58 13.07
C LEU A 380 -24.03 1.61 13.77
N TYR A 381 -23.56 0.48 14.31
CA TYR A 381 -22.25 0.41 14.96
C TYR A 381 -21.09 0.72 14.00
N VAL A 382 -21.17 0.28 12.74
CA VAL A 382 -20.09 0.44 11.76
C VAL A 382 -20.23 1.71 10.91
N MET A 383 -21.37 2.41 10.96
CA MET A 383 -21.65 3.57 10.10
C MET A 383 -20.83 4.84 10.39
N ARG A 384 -19.99 4.83 11.44
CA ARG A 384 -18.91 5.83 11.57
C ARG A 384 -17.88 5.76 10.44
N ALA A 385 -17.77 4.60 9.78
CA ALA A 385 -16.89 4.37 8.65
C ALA A 385 -17.59 4.55 7.31
N ASP A 386 -18.80 5.10 7.29
CA ASP A 386 -19.49 5.41 6.03
C ASP A 386 -18.85 6.58 5.27
N MET A 387 -17.67 7.04 5.69
CA MET A 387 -16.82 7.99 4.98
C MET A 387 -15.59 7.28 4.36
N THR A 388 -15.70 5.97 4.12
CA THR A 388 -14.62 5.13 3.57
C THR A 388 -14.11 5.67 2.24
N GLY A 389 -15.02 6.10 1.35
CA GLY A 389 -14.65 6.66 0.05
C GLY A 389 -13.77 7.90 0.21
N ALA A 390 -14.19 8.86 1.03
CA ALA A 390 -13.46 10.07 1.37
C ALA A 390 -12.07 9.75 1.93
N ALA A 391 -12.00 8.83 2.90
CA ALA A 391 -10.75 8.43 3.53
C ALA A 391 -9.76 7.81 2.53
N VAL A 392 -10.24 6.94 1.63
CA VAL A 392 -9.43 6.33 0.57
C VAL A 392 -8.86 7.40 -0.35
N VAL A 393 -9.66 8.39 -0.76
CA VAL A 393 -9.19 9.47 -1.65
C VAL A 393 -8.12 10.33 -0.96
N VAL A 394 -8.34 10.73 0.29
CA VAL A 394 -7.37 11.51 1.08
C VAL A 394 -6.05 10.75 1.22
N ALA A 395 -6.12 9.48 1.62
CA ALA A 395 -4.94 8.64 1.81
C ALA A 395 -4.19 8.38 0.50
N THR A 396 -4.92 8.18 -0.60
CA THR A 396 -4.34 8.02 -1.94
C THR A 396 -3.59 9.29 -2.34
N CYS A 397 -4.20 10.46 -2.23
CA CYS A 397 -3.55 11.75 -2.53
C CYS A 397 -2.26 11.93 -1.71
N ARG A 398 -2.29 11.59 -0.41
CA ARG A 398 -1.10 11.65 0.45
C ARG A 398 0.02 10.73 -0.07
N ALA A 399 -0.30 9.49 -0.44
CA ALA A 399 0.68 8.52 -0.92
C ALA A 399 1.27 8.94 -2.27
N VAL A 400 0.44 9.37 -3.21
CA VAL A 400 0.87 9.85 -4.54
C VAL A 400 1.83 11.02 -4.40
N ALA A 401 1.52 11.97 -3.52
CA ALA A 401 2.39 13.12 -3.26
C ALA A 401 3.70 12.74 -2.55
N ALA A 402 3.64 11.84 -1.56
CA ALA A 402 4.83 11.34 -0.85
C ALA A 402 5.78 10.56 -1.79
N LEU A 403 5.22 9.80 -2.73
CA LEU A 403 5.96 9.06 -3.76
C LEU A 403 6.35 9.93 -4.96
N ARG A 404 5.89 11.19 -5.00
CA ARG A 404 6.13 12.17 -6.07
C ARG A 404 5.79 11.61 -7.46
N LEU A 405 4.64 10.95 -7.57
CA LEU A 405 4.22 10.38 -8.85
C LEU A 405 3.93 11.50 -9.86
N PRO A 406 4.36 11.36 -11.14
CA PRO A 406 4.21 12.41 -12.14
C PRO A 406 2.81 12.37 -12.79
N VAL A 407 1.78 12.74 -12.02
CA VAL A 407 0.38 12.76 -12.45
C VAL A 407 -0.36 13.95 -11.82
N ASN A 408 -1.37 14.47 -12.52
CA ASN A 408 -2.29 15.44 -11.95
C ASN A 408 -3.52 14.72 -11.35
N ILE A 409 -3.86 15.03 -10.10
CA ILE A 409 -5.02 14.46 -9.42
C ILE A 409 -5.93 15.58 -8.91
N ARG A 410 -7.24 15.40 -9.11
CA ARG A 410 -8.29 16.16 -8.44
C ARG A 410 -9.07 15.23 -7.51
N GLY A 411 -9.14 15.54 -6.23
CA GLY A 411 -9.97 14.82 -5.26
C GLY A 411 -11.24 15.60 -4.97
N LEU A 412 -12.40 14.99 -5.10
CA LEU A 412 -13.71 15.61 -4.80
C LEU A 412 -14.39 14.83 -3.68
N ILE A 413 -14.71 15.49 -2.57
CA ILE A 413 -15.23 14.81 -1.39
C ILE A 413 -16.42 15.61 -0.82
N PRO A 414 -17.67 15.21 -1.12
CA PRO A 414 -18.84 15.71 -0.42
C PRO A 414 -18.93 15.08 0.98
N LEU A 415 -18.87 15.91 2.02
CA LEU A 415 -18.93 15.53 3.44
C LEU A 415 -20.23 16.01 4.09
N CYS A 416 -20.97 15.11 4.71
CA CYS A 416 -22.10 15.44 5.56
C CYS A 416 -22.42 14.28 6.52
N GLU A 417 -23.54 14.37 7.23
CA GLU A 417 -24.11 13.28 8.04
C GLU A 417 -25.51 12.96 7.51
N ASN A 418 -25.90 11.69 7.57
CA ASN A 418 -27.26 11.23 7.30
C ASN A 418 -27.96 10.87 8.62
N VAL A 419 -28.51 11.88 9.28
CA VAL A 419 -29.13 11.76 10.61
C VAL A 419 -30.62 12.12 10.59
N MET A 420 -31.32 11.77 11.66
CA MET A 420 -32.70 12.21 11.90
C MET A 420 -32.70 13.59 12.57
N GLY A 421 -33.36 14.56 11.92
CA GLY A 421 -33.53 15.92 12.42
C GLY A 421 -34.80 16.56 11.87
N CYS A 422 -35.14 17.76 12.35
CA CYS A 422 -36.35 18.47 11.93
C CYS A 422 -36.38 18.76 10.41
N ASN A 423 -35.21 18.87 9.80
CA ASN A 423 -35.02 19.17 8.39
C ASN A 423 -34.68 17.94 7.54
N SER A 424 -34.82 16.71 8.07
CA SER A 424 -34.59 15.50 7.29
C SER A 424 -35.41 15.49 6.00
N PHE A 425 -34.74 15.15 4.91
CA PHE A 425 -35.38 14.82 3.65
C PHE A 425 -36.23 13.55 3.80
N ARG A 426 -37.24 13.40 2.94
CA ARG A 426 -38.30 12.41 3.12
C ARG A 426 -38.38 11.47 1.92
N SER A 427 -38.80 10.24 2.18
CA SER A 427 -39.29 9.36 1.12
C SER A 427 -40.47 10.03 0.42
N GLY A 428 -40.34 10.19 -0.89
CA GLY A 428 -41.29 10.93 -1.71
C GLY A 428 -40.80 12.32 -2.13
N ASP A 429 -39.74 12.86 -1.53
CA ASP A 429 -39.17 14.12 -1.98
C ASP A 429 -38.56 13.97 -3.39
N THR A 430 -38.52 15.08 -4.14
CA THR A 430 -37.83 15.16 -5.42
C THR A 430 -36.81 16.29 -5.37
N VAL A 431 -35.57 15.99 -5.76
CA VAL A 431 -34.46 16.96 -5.78
C VAL A 431 -33.91 17.11 -7.19
N LYS A 432 -33.52 18.33 -7.58
CA LYS A 432 -32.95 18.62 -8.90
C LYS A 432 -31.43 18.72 -8.80
N CYS A 433 -30.70 17.90 -9.55
CA CYS A 433 -29.23 17.89 -9.56
C CYS A 433 -28.63 18.96 -10.47
N MET A 434 -27.32 19.16 -10.33
CA MET A 434 -26.52 20.07 -11.16
C MET A 434 -26.66 19.79 -12.67
N ASN A 435 -26.82 18.53 -13.09
CA ASN A 435 -27.02 18.15 -14.49
C ASN A 435 -28.46 18.36 -15.01
N GLY A 436 -29.35 18.93 -14.19
CA GLY A 436 -30.74 19.23 -14.51
C GLY A 436 -31.73 18.09 -14.29
N LYS A 437 -31.25 16.86 -14.01
CA LYS A 437 -32.12 15.71 -13.74
C LYS A 437 -32.81 15.82 -12.38
N HIS A 438 -34.03 15.32 -12.31
CA HIS A 438 -34.78 15.19 -11.07
C HIS A 438 -34.64 13.78 -10.50
N ILE A 439 -34.24 13.69 -9.22
CA ILE A 439 -34.18 12.43 -8.48
C ILE A 439 -35.41 12.34 -7.59
N LYS A 440 -36.16 11.24 -7.71
CA LYS A 440 -37.15 10.83 -6.73
C LYS A 440 -36.47 10.05 -5.60
N ILE A 441 -36.58 10.54 -4.38
CA ILE A 441 -36.06 9.88 -3.19
C ILE A 441 -37.09 8.86 -2.72
N GLN A 442 -36.77 7.57 -2.83
CA GLN A 442 -37.62 6.47 -2.36
C GLN A 442 -37.26 6.05 -0.94
N GLY A 443 -35.97 6.04 -0.60
CA GLY A 443 -35.50 5.81 0.77
C GLY A 443 -34.34 6.73 1.10
N THR A 444 -34.26 7.12 2.36
CA THR A 444 -33.24 8.04 2.88
C THR A 444 -31.95 7.34 3.29
N ASP A 445 -31.95 6.00 3.34
CA ASP A 445 -30.79 5.11 3.56
C ASP A 445 -30.08 4.72 2.24
N TYR A 446 -30.24 5.58 1.22
CA TYR A 446 -29.61 5.47 -0.10
C TYR A 446 -29.10 6.85 -0.50
N GLU A 447 -28.49 7.53 0.47
CA GLU A 447 -27.94 8.87 0.40
C GLU A 447 -26.57 8.92 -0.27
N ASP A 448 -25.79 7.84 -0.18
CA ASP A 448 -24.43 7.75 -0.72
C ASP A 448 -24.37 8.15 -2.19
N ILE A 449 -25.30 7.60 -2.94
CA ILE A 449 -25.43 7.87 -4.37
C ILE A 449 -25.96 9.28 -4.64
N LEU A 450 -26.70 9.88 -3.71
CA LEU A 450 -27.17 11.27 -3.83
C LEU A 450 -26.01 12.24 -3.69
N VAL A 451 -25.15 12.05 -2.67
CA VAL A 451 -23.99 12.92 -2.48
C VAL A 451 -22.97 12.76 -3.61
N LEU A 452 -22.80 11.53 -4.12
CA LEU A 452 -21.92 11.26 -5.27
C LEU A 452 -22.46 11.82 -6.59
N ALA A 453 -23.78 11.88 -6.80
CA ALA A 453 -24.37 12.36 -8.05
C ALA A 453 -23.96 13.80 -8.39
N ASP A 454 -23.98 14.70 -7.39
CA ASP A 454 -23.57 16.08 -7.58
C ASP A 454 -22.05 16.20 -7.76
N ALA A 455 -21.25 15.40 -7.03
CA ALA A 455 -19.79 15.37 -7.20
C ALA A 455 -19.37 14.84 -8.59
N LEU A 456 -20.05 13.81 -9.10
CA LEU A 456 -19.84 13.27 -10.45
C LEU A 456 -20.19 14.30 -11.53
N SER A 457 -21.30 15.00 -11.35
CA SER A 457 -21.70 16.09 -12.26
C SER A 457 -20.68 17.23 -12.26
N TYR A 458 -20.15 17.59 -11.09
CA TYR A 458 -19.13 18.62 -10.93
C TYR A 458 -17.78 18.25 -11.56
N ALA A 459 -17.43 16.96 -11.60
CA ALA A 459 -16.16 16.48 -12.15
C ALA A 459 -15.94 16.85 -13.62
N GLN A 460 -17.00 17.15 -14.38
CA GLN A 460 -16.90 17.57 -15.78
C GLN A 460 -16.07 18.86 -15.97
N ASN A 461 -16.04 19.72 -14.94
CA ASN A 461 -15.35 21.02 -14.97
C ASN A 461 -13.83 20.88 -15.12
N PHE A 462 -13.27 19.69 -14.89
CA PHE A 462 -11.83 19.43 -14.93
C PHE A 462 -11.37 18.70 -16.20
N CYS A 463 -12.27 18.40 -17.14
CA CYS A 463 -11.96 17.64 -18.35
C CYS A 463 -11.09 16.39 -18.08
N PRO A 464 -11.53 15.45 -17.20
CA PRO A 464 -10.69 14.38 -16.69
C PRO A 464 -10.18 13.41 -17.76
N LYS A 465 -9.02 12.78 -17.49
CA LYS A 465 -8.53 11.60 -18.22
C LYS A 465 -9.44 10.40 -17.94
N CYS A 466 -9.76 10.18 -16.67
CA CYS A 466 -10.77 9.25 -16.18
C CYS A 466 -11.31 9.72 -14.81
N ILE A 467 -12.47 9.19 -14.45
CA ILE A 467 -13.11 9.40 -13.14
C ILE A 467 -13.12 8.08 -12.40
N VAL A 468 -12.64 8.08 -11.16
CA VAL A 468 -12.72 6.94 -10.25
C VAL A 468 -13.42 7.41 -8.98
N ASP A 469 -14.60 6.86 -8.70
CA ASP A 469 -15.29 7.13 -7.46
C ASP A 469 -15.29 5.91 -6.53
N VAL A 470 -15.19 6.17 -5.23
CA VAL A 470 -15.19 5.16 -4.17
C VAL A 470 -16.28 5.54 -3.18
N GLY A 471 -17.12 4.58 -2.82
CA GLY A 471 -18.15 4.79 -1.81
C GLY A 471 -18.63 3.49 -1.20
N THR A 472 -19.58 3.62 -0.28
CA THR A 472 -20.16 2.49 0.46
C THR A 472 -21.68 2.32 0.24
N PRO A 473 -22.19 2.47 -1.00
CA PRO A 473 -23.62 2.69 -1.28
C PRO A 473 -24.53 1.49 -1.03
N SER A 474 -24.01 0.29 -0.83
CA SER A 474 -24.85 -0.90 -0.75
C SER A 474 -24.37 -1.91 0.26
N TRP A 475 -25.09 -1.98 1.38
CA TRP A 475 -24.88 -3.02 2.39
C TRP A 475 -25.00 -4.45 1.82
N ASP A 476 -25.80 -4.64 0.76
CA ASP A 476 -25.96 -5.92 0.06
C ASP A 476 -24.66 -6.42 -0.58
N MET A 477 -23.66 -5.55 -0.81
CA MET A 477 -22.35 -5.96 -1.30
C MET A 477 -21.63 -6.88 -0.28
N ARG A 478 -21.84 -6.68 1.03
CA ARG A 478 -21.30 -7.58 2.07
C ARG A 478 -21.89 -8.99 1.96
N ASN A 479 -23.19 -9.09 1.66
CA ASN A 479 -23.86 -10.38 1.45
C ASN A 479 -23.41 -11.04 0.14
N THR A 480 -22.95 -10.25 -0.84
CA THR A 480 -22.55 -10.73 -2.17
C THR A 480 -21.09 -11.22 -2.20
N LEU A 481 -20.14 -10.41 -1.71
CA LEU A 481 -18.70 -10.69 -1.81
C LEU A 481 -18.01 -10.93 -0.45
N GLY A 482 -18.73 -10.79 0.66
CA GLY A 482 -18.14 -10.91 2.00
C GLY A 482 -17.05 -9.87 2.23
N GLU A 483 -15.95 -10.27 2.87
CA GLU A 483 -14.73 -9.45 3.01
C GLU A 483 -13.72 -9.68 1.87
N ALA A 484 -14.06 -10.50 0.86
CA ALA A 484 -13.07 -11.02 -0.09
C ALA A 484 -12.53 -9.96 -1.05
N ALA A 485 -13.42 -9.12 -1.61
CA ALA A 485 -13.10 -8.13 -2.64
C ALA A 485 -14.07 -6.95 -2.65
N CYS A 486 -13.64 -5.82 -3.21
CA CYS A 486 -14.53 -4.70 -3.56
C CYS A 486 -15.31 -5.01 -4.84
N GLY A 487 -16.54 -4.52 -4.94
CA GLY A 487 -17.30 -4.55 -6.19
C GLY A 487 -16.89 -3.40 -7.10
N VAL A 488 -16.57 -3.68 -8.37
CA VAL A 488 -16.17 -2.65 -9.34
C VAL A 488 -17.12 -2.61 -10.52
N PHE A 489 -17.66 -1.44 -10.79
CA PHE A 489 -18.54 -1.15 -11.92
C PHE A 489 -17.84 -0.15 -12.84
N THR A 490 -17.74 -0.45 -14.13
CA THR A 490 -17.07 0.46 -15.06
C THR A 490 -17.66 0.38 -16.46
N ASN A 491 -17.66 1.51 -17.16
CA ASN A 491 -17.99 1.61 -18.56
C ASN A 491 -16.78 1.34 -19.49
N SER A 492 -15.59 1.09 -18.94
CA SER A 492 -14.33 0.99 -19.68
C SER A 492 -13.61 -0.31 -19.38
N GLU A 493 -13.39 -1.12 -20.41
CA GLU A 493 -12.59 -2.35 -20.30
C GLU A 493 -11.14 -2.05 -19.89
N ILE A 494 -10.60 -0.92 -20.35
CA ILE A 494 -9.23 -0.51 -20.03
C ILE A 494 -9.08 -0.26 -18.53
N LEU A 495 -10.03 0.47 -17.92
CA LEU A 495 -10.02 0.73 -16.49
C LEU A 495 -10.14 -0.57 -15.69
N TRP A 496 -11.03 -1.48 -16.11
CA TRP A 496 -11.19 -2.78 -15.47
C TRP A 496 -9.88 -3.59 -15.46
N GLN A 497 -9.21 -3.71 -16.60
CA GLN A 497 -7.96 -4.48 -16.65
C GLN A 497 -6.85 -3.83 -15.81
N GLN A 498 -6.77 -2.49 -15.79
CA GLN A 498 -5.80 -1.77 -14.97
C GLN A 498 -6.02 -1.99 -13.47
N ILE A 499 -7.26 -1.81 -12.98
CA ILE A 499 -7.55 -1.99 -11.55
C ILE A 499 -7.41 -3.45 -11.13
N LYS A 500 -7.75 -4.40 -12.01
CA LYS A 500 -7.54 -5.84 -11.78
C LYS A 500 -6.05 -6.16 -11.61
N HIS A 501 -5.20 -5.62 -12.47
CA HIS A 501 -3.75 -5.84 -12.34
C HIS A 501 -3.18 -5.19 -11.07
N ALA A 502 -3.68 -4.01 -10.69
CA ALA A 502 -3.31 -3.37 -9.44
C ALA A 502 -3.75 -4.19 -8.21
N SER A 503 -4.95 -4.77 -8.25
CA SER A 503 -5.44 -5.62 -7.15
C SER A 503 -4.65 -6.92 -7.02
N MET A 504 -4.22 -7.50 -8.16
CA MET A 504 -3.35 -8.69 -8.17
C MET A 504 -2.02 -8.43 -7.47
N HIS A 505 -1.43 -7.24 -7.69
CA HIS A 505 -0.15 -6.84 -7.11
C HIS A 505 -0.24 -6.58 -5.59
N THR A 506 -1.30 -5.91 -5.18
CA THR A 506 -1.50 -5.48 -3.77
C THR A 506 -2.14 -6.57 -2.91
N GLY A 507 -2.79 -7.57 -3.49
CA GLY A 507 -3.59 -8.56 -2.76
C GLY A 507 -4.94 -8.01 -2.27
N ASP A 508 -5.20 -6.72 -2.41
CA ASP A 508 -6.48 -6.11 -2.04
C ASP A 508 -7.45 -6.18 -3.23
N ARG A 509 -8.12 -7.33 -3.31
CA ARG A 509 -8.87 -7.81 -4.47
C ARG A 509 -10.04 -6.90 -4.86
N VAL A 510 -10.28 -6.86 -6.16
CA VAL A 510 -11.49 -6.29 -6.75
C VAL A 510 -12.18 -7.31 -7.64
N TRP A 511 -13.50 -7.21 -7.74
CA TRP A 511 -14.31 -8.08 -8.59
C TRP A 511 -15.25 -7.26 -9.48
N ARG A 512 -15.35 -7.62 -10.75
CA ARG A 512 -16.19 -6.87 -11.70
C ARG A 512 -17.65 -7.21 -11.50
N MET A 513 -18.45 -6.17 -11.35
CA MET A 513 -19.89 -6.25 -11.24
C MET A 513 -20.57 -5.70 -12.52
N PRO A 514 -21.76 -6.21 -12.88
CA PRO A 514 -22.40 -5.86 -14.13
C PRO A 514 -23.01 -4.46 -14.11
N LEU A 515 -22.70 -3.65 -15.14
CA LEU A 515 -23.28 -2.32 -15.39
C LEU A 515 -24.26 -2.36 -16.57
N TRP A 516 -25.27 -3.22 -16.46
CA TRP A 516 -26.22 -3.50 -17.55
C TRP A 516 -27.35 -2.48 -17.64
N ASP A 517 -27.85 -2.29 -18.87
CA ASP A 517 -29.01 -1.46 -19.17
C ASP A 517 -30.30 -1.95 -18.46
N TYR A 518 -30.35 -3.23 -18.12
CA TYR A 518 -31.40 -3.81 -17.27
C TYR A 518 -31.57 -3.05 -15.95
N TYR A 519 -30.48 -2.76 -15.24
CA TYR A 519 -30.53 -2.02 -13.97
C TYR A 519 -30.79 -0.52 -14.20
N THR A 520 -30.29 0.03 -15.31
CA THR A 520 -30.54 1.43 -15.70
C THR A 520 -32.04 1.67 -15.87
N LYS A 521 -32.73 0.81 -16.61
CA LYS A 521 -34.19 0.86 -16.77
C LYS A 521 -34.94 0.76 -15.43
N GLN A 522 -34.41 0.03 -14.45
CA GLN A 522 -35.06 -0.08 -13.15
C GLN A 522 -35.02 1.23 -12.35
N VAL A 523 -33.95 2.01 -12.49
CA VAL A 523 -33.83 3.30 -11.80
C VAL A 523 -34.46 4.46 -12.57
N THR A 524 -34.60 4.36 -13.90
CA THR A 524 -35.16 5.43 -14.76
C THR A 524 -36.63 5.22 -15.17
N SER A 525 -37.25 4.09 -14.85
CA SER A 525 -38.66 3.79 -15.23
C SER A 525 -39.74 4.55 -14.43
N GLY A 526 -39.35 5.60 -13.70
CA GLY A 526 -40.28 6.38 -12.90
C GLY A 526 -41.13 7.32 -13.76
N MET A 527 -42.40 7.52 -13.39
CA MET A 527 -43.26 8.49 -14.08
C MET A 527 -43.11 9.94 -13.57
N SER A 528 -42.63 10.12 -12.33
CA SER A 528 -42.66 11.43 -11.63
C SER A 528 -41.31 12.14 -11.54
N ALA A 529 -40.21 11.48 -11.91
CA ALA A 529 -38.86 12.03 -11.94
C ALA A 529 -37.99 11.22 -12.92
N ASP A 530 -36.85 11.79 -13.32
CA ASP A 530 -35.95 11.18 -14.31
C ASP A 530 -35.26 9.92 -13.76
N VAL A 531 -34.91 9.94 -12.46
CA VAL A 531 -34.18 8.84 -11.80
C VAL A 531 -34.74 8.61 -10.39
N GLN A 532 -34.71 7.36 -9.91
CA GLN A 532 -35.10 6.95 -8.56
C GLN A 532 -33.89 6.34 -7.83
N ASN A 533 -33.66 6.73 -6.57
CA ASN A 533 -32.46 6.30 -5.83
C ASN A 533 -32.47 4.82 -5.38
N ILE A 534 -33.64 4.16 -5.33
CA ILE A 534 -33.71 2.69 -5.11
C ILE A 534 -34.01 1.95 -6.42
N GLY A 535 -34.92 2.50 -7.24
CA GLY A 535 -35.41 1.87 -8.45
C GLY A 535 -36.42 0.74 -8.20
N ILE A 536 -37.07 0.27 -9.26
CA ILE A 536 -38.09 -0.78 -9.16
C ILE A 536 -37.47 -2.18 -8.94
N GLY A 537 -38.27 -3.11 -8.42
CA GLY A 537 -37.88 -4.52 -8.23
C GLY A 537 -37.04 -4.78 -6.96
N ARG A 538 -36.94 -6.05 -6.55
CA ARG A 538 -36.36 -6.44 -5.26
C ARG A 538 -34.85 -6.72 -5.25
N GLY A 539 -34.27 -7.18 -6.36
CA GLY A 539 -32.88 -7.67 -6.41
C GLY A 539 -31.90 -6.69 -7.06
N GLY A 540 -30.60 -6.99 -6.93
CA GLY A 540 -29.52 -6.29 -7.65
C GLY A 540 -29.23 -4.87 -7.16
N LYS A 541 -29.42 -4.59 -5.86
CA LYS A 541 -29.27 -3.24 -5.31
C LYS A 541 -27.90 -2.59 -5.60
N PRO A 542 -26.75 -3.28 -5.47
CA PRO A 542 -25.47 -2.66 -5.83
C PRO A 542 -25.39 -2.28 -7.31
N CYS A 543 -25.92 -3.14 -8.20
CA CYS A 543 -25.97 -2.84 -9.62
C CYS A 543 -26.90 -1.68 -9.96
N LYS A 544 -28.01 -1.52 -9.23
CA LYS A 544 -28.91 -0.38 -9.36
C LYS A 544 -28.27 0.92 -8.84
N ALA A 545 -27.54 0.88 -7.72
CA ALA A 545 -26.78 2.02 -7.22
C ALA A 545 -25.73 2.47 -8.26
N ALA A 546 -24.97 1.54 -8.83
CA ALA A 546 -24.03 1.86 -9.91
C ALA A 546 -24.73 2.38 -11.19
N ALA A 547 -25.87 1.81 -11.55
CA ALA A 547 -26.67 2.30 -12.68
C ALA A 547 -27.25 3.70 -12.42
N PHE A 548 -27.61 4.03 -11.18
CA PHE A 548 -28.01 5.37 -10.77
C PHE A 548 -26.84 6.35 -10.94
N LEU A 549 -25.65 6.02 -10.42
CA LEU A 549 -24.47 6.88 -10.54
C LEU A 549 -24.11 7.16 -12.00
N ARG A 550 -24.23 6.16 -12.87
CA ARG A 550 -23.99 6.28 -14.32
C ARG A 550 -24.80 7.41 -14.97
N GLU A 551 -25.98 7.73 -14.46
CA GLU A 551 -26.83 8.81 -14.99
C GLU A 551 -26.27 10.22 -14.73
N PHE A 552 -25.29 10.36 -13.84
CA PHE A 552 -24.64 11.61 -13.43
C PHE A 552 -23.19 11.71 -13.89
N VAL A 553 -22.65 10.64 -14.47
CA VAL A 553 -21.28 10.57 -14.98
C VAL A 553 -21.17 11.39 -16.27
N PRO A 554 -20.21 12.33 -16.38
CA PRO A 554 -19.96 13.04 -17.62
C PRO A 554 -19.35 12.11 -18.68
N CYS A 555 -19.35 12.55 -19.94
CA CYS A 555 -18.77 11.75 -21.02
C CYS A 555 -17.29 11.44 -20.74
N GLY A 556 -16.93 10.15 -20.71
CA GLY A 556 -15.56 9.72 -20.45
C GLY A 556 -15.44 8.32 -19.86
N GLN A 557 -14.20 7.96 -19.50
CA GLN A 557 -13.92 6.71 -18.80
C GLN A 557 -14.23 6.87 -17.31
N TRP A 558 -15.06 5.96 -16.79
CA TRP A 558 -15.53 6.00 -15.41
C TRP A 558 -15.51 4.62 -14.75
N MET A 559 -15.16 4.60 -13.48
CA MET A 559 -15.17 3.41 -12.63
C MET A 559 -15.65 3.76 -11.22
N HIS A 560 -16.69 3.07 -10.77
CA HIS A 560 -17.17 3.08 -9.39
C HIS A 560 -16.64 1.86 -8.64
N ILE A 561 -16.10 2.10 -7.45
CA ILE A 561 -15.63 1.08 -6.51
C ILE A 561 -16.55 1.09 -5.28
N ASP A 562 -17.37 0.05 -5.17
CA ASP A 562 -18.17 -0.24 -3.98
C ASP A 562 -17.28 -0.95 -2.95
N ALA A 563 -16.93 -0.21 -1.91
CA ALA A 563 -16.07 -0.67 -0.82
C ALA A 563 -16.85 -1.22 0.38
N THR A 564 -18.19 -1.32 0.32
CA THR A 564 -19.01 -1.71 1.48
C THR A 564 -18.66 -3.09 2.02
N SER A 565 -18.28 -4.03 1.13
CA SER A 565 -17.81 -5.38 1.48
C SER A 565 -16.64 -5.37 2.44
N VAL A 566 -15.70 -4.43 2.26
CA VAL A 566 -14.36 -4.48 2.87
C VAL A 566 -14.13 -3.41 3.95
N ILE A 567 -15.18 -2.72 4.41
CA ILE A 567 -15.07 -1.67 5.44
C ILE A 567 -14.43 -2.21 6.73
N PHE A 568 -14.88 -3.38 7.19
CA PHE A 568 -14.49 -3.98 8.46
C PHE A 568 -13.88 -5.37 8.24
N THR A 569 -12.86 -5.70 9.03
CA THR A 569 -12.27 -7.04 9.07
C THR A 569 -12.21 -7.59 10.49
N LYS A 570 -12.38 -8.91 10.61
CA LYS A 570 -12.18 -9.64 11.87
C LYS A 570 -10.70 -9.89 12.21
N GLY A 571 -9.80 -9.62 11.26
CA GLY A 571 -8.36 -9.86 11.40
C GLY A 571 -7.94 -11.33 11.35
N SER A 572 -8.85 -12.24 10.97
CA SER A 572 -8.57 -13.66 10.78
C SER A 572 -8.30 -14.03 9.31
N HIS A 573 -8.94 -13.33 8.36
CA HIS A 573 -8.80 -13.59 6.92
C HIS A 573 -7.67 -12.82 6.26
N PHE A 574 -7.32 -11.67 6.84
CA PHE A 574 -6.21 -10.82 6.44
C PHE A 574 -5.34 -10.61 7.66
N GLU A 575 -4.43 -11.53 7.95
CA GLU A 575 -3.68 -11.56 9.21
C GLU A 575 -2.77 -10.35 9.39
N TYR A 576 -2.44 -9.65 8.31
CA TYR A 576 -1.73 -8.37 8.37
C TYR A 576 -2.61 -7.18 8.78
N LEU A 577 -3.91 -7.38 9.02
CA LEU A 577 -4.82 -6.38 9.56
C LEU A 577 -5.39 -6.89 10.90
N ARG A 578 -5.22 -6.11 11.96
CA ARG A 578 -5.94 -6.35 13.23
C ARG A 578 -7.44 -6.13 13.05
N ALA A 579 -8.25 -6.78 13.88
CA ALA A 579 -9.69 -6.60 13.91
C ALA A 579 -10.07 -5.11 14.04
N GLY A 580 -11.01 -4.65 13.21
CA GLY A 580 -11.39 -3.25 13.10
C GLY A 580 -11.68 -2.83 11.66
N MET A 581 -11.69 -1.53 11.42
CA MET A 581 -11.81 -0.95 10.08
C MET A 581 -10.56 -1.27 9.27
N ALA A 582 -10.76 -1.67 8.01
CA ALA A 582 -9.71 -2.27 7.20
C ALA A 582 -8.98 -1.26 6.29
N GLY A 583 -9.55 -0.09 6.01
CA GLY A 583 -8.98 0.92 5.12
C GLY A 583 -8.83 0.50 3.66
N ARG A 584 -9.58 -0.51 3.24
CA ARG A 584 -9.53 -1.08 1.89
C ARG A 584 -10.50 -0.33 0.96
N PRO A 585 -10.20 -0.12 -0.34
CA PRO A 585 -9.06 -0.66 -1.09
C PRO A 585 -7.91 0.34 -1.37
N THR A 586 -7.45 1.07 -0.35
CA THR A 586 -6.48 2.19 -0.52
C THR A 586 -5.24 1.82 -1.32
N ARG A 587 -4.61 0.66 -1.04
CA ARG A 587 -3.37 0.25 -1.72
C ARG A 587 -3.60 -0.04 -3.21
N THR A 588 -4.73 -0.64 -3.55
CA THR A 588 -5.12 -0.94 -4.94
C THR A 588 -5.34 0.34 -5.75
N VAL A 589 -5.94 1.37 -5.16
CA VAL A 589 -6.13 2.67 -5.84
C VAL A 589 -4.78 3.36 -6.09
N ILE A 590 -3.88 3.35 -5.11
CA ILE A 590 -2.52 3.90 -5.26
C ILE A 590 -1.77 3.16 -6.37
N GLU A 591 -1.80 1.83 -6.36
CA GLU A 591 -1.13 1.00 -7.37
C GLU A 591 -1.72 1.18 -8.76
N PHE A 592 -3.04 1.33 -8.88
CA PHE A 592 -3.71 1.63 -10.14
C PHE A 592 -3.20 2.93 -10.77
N ILE A 593 -3.02 3.98 -9.96
CA ILE A 593 -2.46 5.25 -10.42
C ILE A 593 -1.01 5.08 -10.84
N ALA A 594 -0.18 4.42 -10.02
CA ALA A 594 1.23 4.17 -10.32
C ALA A 594 1.42 3.41 -11.65
N GLN A 595 0.67 2.32 -11.86
CA GLN A 595 0.73 1.51 -13.09
C GLN A 595 0.21 2.26 -14.32
N THR A 596 -0.74 3.17 -14.14
CA THR A 596 -1.30 3.96 -15.26
C THR A 596 -0.28 4.96 -15.80
N ILE A 597 0.62 5.47 -14.95
CA ILE A 597 1.69 6.40 -15.33
C ILE A 597 2.81 5.66 -16.08
N CYS A 598 3.21 4.46 -15.64
CA CYS A 598 4.32 3.71 -16.22
C CYS A 598 4.16 3.37 -17.72
N LYS A 599 2.93 3.34 -18.24
CA LYS A 599 2.68 3.09 -19.67
C LYS A 599 3.01 4.30 -20.56
N ASP A 600 2.97 5.51 -20.02
CA ASP A 600 3.29 6.74 -20.77
C ASP A 600 4.82 6.98 -20.87
N THR A 601 5.63 6.20 -20.13
CA THR A 601 7.11 6.21 -20.17
C THR A 601 7.75 5.12 -21.04
N ALA A 602 6.96 4.20 -21.62
CA ALA A 602 7.51 3.30 -22.64
C ALA A 602 8.03 4.15 -23.82
N PRO A 603 9.27 3.93 -24.32
CA PRO A 603 9.81 4.72 -25.41
C PRO A 603 8.83 4.64 -26.59
N LYS A 604 8.21 5.78 -26.90
CA LYS A 604 7.36 5.91 -28.09
C LYS A 604 8.24 5.58 -29.28
N MET A 605 8.02 4.41 -29.88
CA MET A 605 8.68 4.05 -31.13
C MET A 605 8.49 5.23 -32.10
N PRO A 606 9.57 5.74 -32.72
CA PRO A 606 9.45 6.88 -33.60
C PRO A 606 8.36 6.57 -34.63
N LYS A 607 7.38 7.47 -34.74
CA LYS A 607 6.34 7.38 -35.77
C LYS A 607 7.08 7.17 -37.07
N LYS A 608 6.89 6.01 -37.73
CA LYS A 608 7.37 5.80 -39.09
C LYS A 608 6.85 6.99 -39.90
N GLU A 609 7.77 7.86 -40.32
CA GLU A 609 7.46 8.86 -41.33
C GLU A 609 6.77 8.12 -42.47
N LYS A 610 5.63 8.66 -42.89
CA LYS A 610 4.96 8.19 -44.09
C LYS A 610 5.93 8.41 -45.25
N ARG A 611 6.72 7.40 -45.57
CA ARG A 611 7.37 7.31 -46.88
C ARG A 611 6.23 7.27 -47.88
N TYR A 612 6.07 8.36 -48.61
CA TYR A 612 5.22 8.42 -49.78
C TYR A 612 5.66 7.32 -50.74
N VAL A 613 4.86 6.26 -50.83
CA VAL A 613 4.96 5.31 -51.92
C VAL A 613 4.33 6.00 -53.13
N VAL A 614 5.18 6.51 -54.02
CA VAL A 614 4.76 7.00 -55.33
C VAL A 614 4.22 5.79 -56.11
N PRO A 615 2.98 5.83 -56.65
CA PRO A 615 2.43 4.70 -57.38
C PRO A 615 3.18 4.55 -58.70
N PHE A 616 3.69 3.34 -58.97
CA PHE A 616 4.32 2.98 -60.23
C PHE A 616 3.28 3.06 -61.35
N LYS A 617 3.39 4.09 -62.21
CA LYS A 617 2.61 4.18 -63.45
C LYS A 617 3.12 3.13 -64.43
N ARG A 618 2.17 2.33 -64.93
CA ARG A 618 2.32 1.38 -66.04
C ARG A 618 2.71 2.17 -67.30
N LEU A 619 3.90 1.91 -67.84
CA LEU A 619 4.32 2.35 -69.17
C LEU A 619 4.33 1.13 -70.07
N GLU A 620 3.31 1.02 -70.92
CA GLU A 620 3.34 0.20 -72.12
C GLU A 620 4.05 1.02 -73.22
N ASN A 621 5.14 0.48 -73.78
CA ASN A 621 5.35 0.40 -75.24
C ASN A 621 6.69 -0.26 -75.62
N VAL A 622 6.55 -1.35 -76.38
CA VAL A 622 7.29 -1.75 -77.60
C VAL A 622 8.80 -1.97 -77.54
N ILE A 623 9.22 -3.26 -77.56
CA ILE A 623 10.24 -3.77 -78.50
C ILE A 623 9.77 -5.14 -79.02
N HIS A 624 9.90 -5.32 -80.33
CA HIS A 624 9.36 -6.37 -81.20
C HIS A 624 10.31 -7.57 -81.39
N VAL A 625 9.73 -8.71 -81.85
CA VAL A 625 10.34 -9.87 -82.56
C VAL A 625 10.97 -10.94 -81.65
N HIS A 626 10.73 -12.27 -81.71
CA HIS A 626 10.22 -13.21 -82.72
C HIS A 626 9.56 -14.44 -82.04
N MET A 627 8.49 -14.99 -82.62
CA MET A 627 7.97 -16.36 -82.35
C MET A 627 8.84 -17.43 -83.04
N PRO A 628 8.78 -18.68 -82.57
CA PRO A 628 8.09 -19.68 -83.39
C PRO A 628 7.10 -20.59 -82.63
N GLU A 629 6.20 -21.13 -83.44
CA GLU A 629 4.94 -21.84 -83.18
C GLU A 629 5.11 -23.28 -82.65
N HIS A 630 4.11 -23.81 -81.92
CA HIS A 630 3.26 -24.90 -82.42
C HIS A 630 2.15 -25.31 -81.40
N ASP A 631 0.91 -25.17 -81.86
CA ASP A 631 -0.18 -26.16 -81.91
C ASP A 631 -0.77 -26.88 -80.68
N ASN A 632 -2.05 -26.54 -80.47
CA ASN A 632 -3.25 -27.40 -80.59
C ASN A 632 -3.62 -28.48 -79.55
N THR A 633 -4.87 -28.30 -79.07
CA THR A 633 -5.98 -29.27 -79.00
C THR A 633 -6.19 -30.21 -77.80
N MET A 634 -7.45 -30.12 -77.32
CA MET A 634 -8.41 -31.20 -77.05
C MET A 634 -8.23 -32.16 -75.85
N ASP A 635 -9.16 -31.99 -74.90
CA ASP A 635 -10.26 -32.93 -74.61
C ASP A 635 -9.98 -34.31 -73.97
N LYS A 636 -10.71 -34.51 -72.85
CA LYS A 636 -11.44 -35.73 -72.44
C LYS A 636 -10.72 -37.01 -71.97
N LEU A 637 -11.45 -37.63 -71.02
CA LEU A 637 -11.50 -39.06 -70.66
C LEU A 637 -10.22 -39.61 -70.00
N SER A 638 -10.23 -40.65 -69.18
CA SER A 638 -11.20 -41.25 -68.28
C SER A 638 -10.41 -42.26 -67.45
N LYS A 639 -10.91 -42.59 -66.25
CA LYS A 639 -10.84 -43.88 -65.54
C LYS A 639 -9.91 -44.93 -66.17
N THR A 640 -9.06 -45.64 -65.43
CA THR A 640 -9.35 -46.75 -64.48
C THR A 640 -7.94 -47.34 -64.18
N THR A 641 -7.53 -47.94 -63.06
CA THR A 641 -7.88 -49.26 -62.47
C THR A 641 -6.77 -49.48 -61.40
N VAL A 642 -7.07 -49.84 -60.14
CA VAL A 642 -6.88 -51.21 -59.54
C VAL A 642 -5.38 -51.52 -59.30
N SER A 643 -4.89 -52.00 -58.15
CA SER A 643 -5.42 -52.89 -57.09
C SER A 643 -4.46 -52.95 -55.90
N ARG A 644 -5.04 -53.13 -54.70
CA ARG A 644 -4.78 -54.15 -53.64
C ARG A 644 -3.31 -54.57 -53.37
N SER A 645 -2.85 -54.78 -52.14
CA SER A 645 -3.44 -55.53 -51.01
C SER A 645 -2.61 -55.21 -49.76
N SER A 646 -3.21 -54.93 -48.59
CA SER A 646 -3.45 -55.87 -47.47
C SER A 646 -2.18 -56.19 -46.68
N ALA A 647 -2.11 -56.26 -45.34
CA ALA A 647 -2.94 -55.95 -44.18
C ALA A 647 -2.13 -56.53 -43.00
N TYR A 648 -2.28 -56.06 -41.76
CA TYR A 648 -2.23 -56.95 -40.58
C TYR A 648 -2.91 -56.26 -39.37
N LEU A 649 -4.02 -56.89 -38.94
CA LEU A 649 -4.75 -56.92 -37.64
C LEU A 649 -4.84 -55.62 -36.78
N SER A 650 -6.03 -55.06 -36.47
CA SER A 650 -7.17 -55.58 -35.65
C SER A 650 -6.75 -55.86 -34.19
N THR A 651 -7.46 -55.55 -33.11
CA THR A 651 -8.90 -55.42 -32.75
C THR A 651 -8.89 -54.91 -31.27
N VAL A 652 -9.86 -54.17 -30.70
CA VAL A 652 -11.05 -54.67 -29.98
C VAL A 652 -11.71 -53.49 -29.21
N LEU A 653 -13.00 -53.22 -29.55
CA LEU A 653 -14.22 -52.94 -28.74
C LEU A 653 -14.19 -51.84 -27.64
N SER A 654 -15.24 -51.04 -27.38
CA SER A 654 -16.67 -51.07 -27.75
C SER A 654 -17.39 -49.75 -27.35
N ASP A 655 -18.34 -49.36 -28.20
CA ASP A 655 -19.45 -48.37 -28.13
C ASP A 655 -20.45 -48.52 -26.93
N PRO A 656 -21.62 -47.81 -26.84
CA PRO A 656 -22.04 -46.42 -27.19
C PRO A 656 -22.97 -45.78 -26.09
N VAL A 657 -23.60 -44.60 -26.34
CA VAL A 657 -25.08 -44.36 -26.29
C VAL A 657 -25.46 -42.85 -26.31
N SER A 658 -26.13 -42.48 -27.43
CA SER A 658 -27.33 -41.64 -27.67
C SER A 658 -27.53 -40.20 -27.12
N GLY A 659 -28.15 -39.35 -27.98
CA GLY A 659 -29.06 -38.27 -27.53
C GLY A 659 -28.98 -36.91 -28.25
N TYR A 660 -29.40 -36.81 -29.52
CA TYR A 660 -29.73 -35.56 -30.26
C TYR A 660 -31.00 -34.87 -29.69
N PRO A 661 -31.49 -33.69 -30.18
CA PRO A 661 -30.87 -32.61 -30.99
C PRO A 661 -31.20 -31.18 -30.50
N TYR A 662 -30.49 -30.14 -30.97
CA TYR A 662 -31.17 -28.89 -31.36
C TYR A 662 -30.47 -28.22 -32.55
N ILE A 663 -31.35 -27.73 -33.42
CA ILE A 663 -31.16 -27.25 -34.78
C ILE A 663 -30.74 -25.78 -34.76
N LEU A 664 -29.67 -25.42 -35.48
CA LEU A 664 -29.45 -24.07 -35.99
C LEU A 664 -29.08 -24.16 -37.48
N LYS A 665 -29.96 -23.62 -38.34
CA LYS A 665 -29.73 -23.45 -39.77
C LYS A 665 -29.11 -22.08 -40.05
N SER A 666 -27.94 -22.12 -40.74
CA SER A 666 -27.41 -21.25 -41.82
C SER A 666 -27.65 -19.74 -41.75
N SER A 667 -26.67 -18.83 -41.93
CA SER A 667 -25.55 -18.72 -42.89
C SER A 667 -24.71 -17.50 -42.43
N SER A 668 -23.44 -17.23 -42.76
CA SER A 668 -22.70 -17.38 -44.01
C SER A 668 -21.18 -17.30 -43.74
N LYS A 669 -20.41 -17.83 -44.70
CA LYS A 669 -18.95 -17.94 -44.71
C LYS A 669 -18.24 -16.58 -44.82
N LYS A 670 -17.45 -16.24 -43.79
CA LYS A 670 -16.08 -15.67 -43.85
C LYS A 670 -15.58 -15.59 -42.41
N GLU A 671 -14.31 -15.89 -42.19
CA GLU A 671 -13.61 -15.91 -40.88
C GLU A 671 -13.73 -17.19 -40.05
N GLN A 672 -13.03 -18.26 -40.45
CA GLN A 672 -12.52 -19.27 -39.51
C GLN A 672 -11.45 -20.16 -40.18
N ILE A 673 -10.32 -19.55 -40.57
CA ILE A 673 -9.05 -20.25 -40.78
C ILE A 673 -7.92 -19.33 -40.32
N THR A 674 -7.80 -19.07 -39.00
CA THR A 674 -6.53 -18.66 -38.35
C THR A 674 -6.61 -18.86 -36.84
N ALA A 675 -6.88 -20.07 -36.37
CA ALA A 675 -6.80 -20.40 -34.95
C ALA A 675 -6.64 -21.92 -34.74
N LEU A 676 -5.56 -22.50 -35.27
CA LEU A 676 -5.13 -23.87 -34.91
C LEU A 676 -3.66 -24.18 -35.25
N LEU A 677 -2.82 -23.14 -35.30
CA LEU A 677 -1.36 -23.27 -35.37
C LEU A 677 -0.75 -22.14 -34.52
N GLY A 678 -0.52 -22.41 -33.24
CA GLY A 678 0.01 -21.38 -32.35
C GLY A 678 0.24 -21.76 -30.89
N MET A 679 0.27 -23.05 -30.51
CA MET A 679 0.74 -23.47 -29.19
C MET A 679 1.36 -24.87 -29.29
N ARG A 680 2.70 -24.91 -29.41
CA ARG A 680 3.62 -26.00 -29.04
C ARG A 680 4.96 -25.72 -29.71
N LYS A 681 5.85 -24.99 -29.01
CA LYS A 681 7.32 -25.00 -29.16
C LYS A 681 7.93 -23.96 -28.22
N CYS A 682 8.21 -24.36 -26.98
CA CYS A 682 9.19 -23.72 -26.09
C CYS A 682 9.64 -24.76 -25.06
N SER A 683 10.33 -25.78 -25.55
CA SER A 683 11.07 -26.75 -24.74
C SER A 683 12.10 -27.42 -25.66
N SER A 684 13.18 -26.70 -26.01
CA SER A 684 14.46 -27.24 -26.52
C SER A 684 15.36 -26.13 -27.12
N ILE A 685 15.67 -25.07 -26.37
CA ILE A 685 16.74 -24.12 -26.74
C ILE A 685 17.97 -24.22 -25.81
N TYR A 686 17.95 -25.13 -24.83
CA TYR A 686 19.10 -25.41 -23.97
C TYR A 686 20.00 -26.57 -24.45
N ALA A 687 19.62 -27.29 -25.51
CA ALA A 687 20.35 -28.46 -25.99
C ALA A 687 21.15 -28.25 -27.29
N LEU A 688 21.10 -27.06 -27.91
CA LEU A 688 21.82 -26.76 -29.16
C LEU A 688 23.01 -25.78 -28.99
N LEU A 689 23.29 -25.33 -27.76
CA LEU A 689 24.38 -24.39 -27.45
C LEU A 689 25.58 -25.06 -26.72
N MET A 690 25.54 -26.37 -26.51
CA MET A 690 26.59 -27.14 -25.82
C MET A 690 27.32 -28.16 -26.71
N ALA A 691 27.18 -28.06 -28.03
CA ALA A 691 27.87 -28.94 -28.97
C ALA A 691 28.28 -28.19 -30.23
N THR A 692 29.18 -27.21 -30.11
CA THR A 692 30.05 -26.70 -31.19
C THR A 692 30.92 -25.53 -30.68
N THR A 693 31.90 -25.83 -29.81
CA THR A 693 33.18 -25.08 -29.72
C THR A 693 34.13 -25.79 -28.76
N GLN A 694 34.69 -26.92 -29.22
CA GLN A 694 36.01 -27.38 -28.81
C GLN A 694 36.83 -27.48 -30.09
N LEU A 695 38.08 -27.01 -30.03
CA LEU A 695 39.05 -26.80 -31.11
C LEU A 695 38.94 -25.44 -31.82
N ILE A 696 39.65 -24.44 -31.28
CA ILE A 696 40.78 -23.78 -31.97
C ILE A 696 41.67 -23.13 -30.89
N SER A 697 42.96 -23.37 -31.04
CA SER A 697 44.07 -23.07 -30.16
C SER A 697 44.42 -21.58 -30.09
N THR A 698 44.98 -21.22 -28.93
CA THR A 698 45.93 -20.14 -28.65
C THR A 698 46.58 -19.45 -29.86
N GLN A 699 46.16 -18.22 -30.15
CA GLN A 699 47.01 -17.07 -30.53
C GLN A 699 46.13 -15.81 -30.66
N SER A 700 46.65 -14.66 -30.23
CA SER A 700 46.07 -13.31 -30.39
C SER A 700 45.19 -12.72 -29.27
N ILE A 701 45.67 -12.79 -28.02
CA ILE A 701 45.36 -11.77 -26.99
C ILE A 701 46.42 -10.67 -27.12
N ARG A 702 46.24 -9.76 -28.09
CA ARG A 702 46.96 -8.47 -28.20
C ARG A 702 46.43 -7.64 -29.39
N SER A 703 45.11 -7.41 -29.47
CA SER A 703 44.57 -6.39 -30.40
C SER A 703 43.13 -5.92 -30.08
N ILE A 704 42.74 -5.87 -28.81
CA ILE A 704 41.48 -5.23 -28.38
C ILE A 704 41.77 -4.38 -27.14
N SER A 705 42.57 -3.34 -27.33
CA SER A 705 42.76 -2.27 -26.34
C SER A 705 42.93 -0.88 -26.98
N LYS A 706 42.49 -0.72 -28.24
CA LYS A 706 42.68 0.54 -29.00
C LYS A 706 41.47 1.05 -29.78
N GLN A 707 40.25 0.55 -29.50
CA GLN A 707 39.02 1.02 -30.19
C GLN A 707 37.88 1.47 -29.25
N PHE A 708 38.16 1.66 -27.96
CA PHE A 708 37.19 2.26 -27.02
C PHE A 708 37.53 3.71 -26.62
N TYR A 709 38.60 4.28 -27.18
CA TYR A 709 39.07 5.64 -26.84
C TYR A 709 38.73 6.73 -27.88
N THR A 710 37.90 6.42 -28.88
CA THR A 710 37.57 7.36 -29.97
C THR A 710 36.06 7.50 -30.21
N PHE A 711 35.24 7.38 -29.16
CA PHE A 711 33.80 7.66 -29.23
C PHE A 711 33.30 8.61 -28.13
N LEU A 712 34.19 9.19 -27.33
CA LEU A 712 33.86 10.10 -26.22
C LEU A 712 34.38 11.53 -26.41
N ILE A 713 34.68 11.93 -27.64
CA ILE A 713 35.07 13.31 -27.98
C ILE A 713 34.30 13.76 -29.22
N THR A 714 32.96 13.87 -29.14
CA THR A 714 32.15 14.54 -30.18
C THR A 714 30.75 14.99 -29.76
N CYS A 715 30.44 15.10 -28.45
CA CYS A 715 29.22 15.77 -28.01
C CYS A 715 29.53 16.76 -26.90
N GLY A 716 29.85 17.99 -27.30
CA GLY A 716 30.05 19.10 -26.39
C GLY A 716 28.74 19.52 -25.73
N TYR A 717 28.70 19.44 -24.40
CA TYR A 717 27.84 20.29 -23.57
C TYR A 717 28.63 20.71 -22.32
N ARG A 718 28.59 22.02 -22.06
CA ARG A 718 29.27 22.72 -20.98
C ARG A 718 28.80 22.22 -19.61
N ALA A 719 29.74 21.78 -18.78
CA ALA A 719 29.53 21.61 -17.34
C ALA A 719 30.05 22.84 -16.59
N MET A 720 29.24 23.40 -15.70
CA MET A 720 29.68 24.25 -14.58
C MET A 720 29.17 23.61 -13.27
N PRO A 721 29.90 23.76 -12.16
CA PRO A 721 29.94 22.77 -11.08
C PRO A 721 28.91 23.03 -9.97
N LEU A 722 28.31 21.95 -9.46
CA LEU A 722 27.58 21.95 -8.19
C LEU A 722 28.57 21.84 -7.02
N TYR A 723 28.46 22.81 -6.12
CA TYR A 723 28.96 22.73 -4.74
C TYR A 723 28.03 21.88 -3.89
N MET A 724 28.64 21.19 -2.92
CA MET A 724 28.05 20.34 -1.88
C MET A 724 26.79 20.93 -1.21
N CYS A 725 25.75 20.09 -1.08
CA CYS A 725 25.18 19.70 0.21
C CYS A 725 24.30 18.44 0.06
#